data_AF-A0A846C2S7-F1
#
_entry.id   AF-A0A846C2S7-F1
#
_cell.length_a   1.000
_cell.length_b   1.000
_cell.length_c   1.000
_cell.angle_alpha   90.00
_cell.angle_beta   90.00
_cell.angle_gamma   90.00
#
_symmetry.space_group_name_H-M   'P 1'
#
loop_
_entity.id
_entity.type
_entity.pdbx_description
1 polymer ?
#
loop_
_entity_poly.entity_id
_entity_poly.type
_entity_poly.pdbx_seq_one_letter_code
_entity_poly.pdbx_strand_id
1 'polypeptide(L)'
;MTTDSQTLQLAVQYHQAKLFNEAEQSYIQVLKDQPQHPEALYGLGMLCQQVGKPQVAEKLFCKAVSVQPDLLKAWFSLGNLRQAQGRFPEAESAYQQAITLQPEVAPLYNNLGYTLQQQGKFDEAIASYQKALEIDPNCTEADVNWGNTLQAQGKLSPDKQLHYAQLNHKLGGEREQARDLQNAIAYYRQAINLQPDLASAHYHLGVALQAQGELEAGIDSLQKALQINPNYGEAYMCLGLIYQTQHQLKEAAAAYRQGLKLINPHYAAAIESQEVSEFVPEKYASPELELGEVTVGDYQFPAIPTVPASDKKRPFFSVIIPLYNRKDFMLECLASVLAQWQGEDEMEILVMDNASDPPLFELVNAIGGGIVRYYLNSENIGPRRNFNRGIALSRGEWIHLMPEDESVLPGYYSRLKSGLEGCSDSVGAAFTGYENIDEKRQVIFTQKHGGMERGINKTWLQRIGVYNPLNPCATVIRRSAHEHLGAYDLINLYTPDWELYKRIASFYDWWCEPEILARYRQHSNNMSSEVFLAGAQGEYYRMGIEISESYLPTEHRAEITAKSRRRYFNYCLSELAIPLQAGNLTGAFRMLQEALKIDSSPEALEILFSLLATEKMVPLRNAIAYKLISDPSNDNNKNTNSENIDNFYFAYP
;
A
#
# COMPACT_ATOMS: atom_id res chain seq x y z
N MET A 1 -34.35 5.17 21.57
CA MET A 1 -33.32 4.71 22.51
C MET A 1 -32.99 3.28 22.11
N THR A 2 -31.77 3.05 21.63
CA THR A 2 -31.26 1.69 21.40
C THR A 2 -31.07 1.01 22.75
N THR A 3 -31.43 -0.26 22.87
CA THR A 3 -31.26 -1.01 24.11
C THR A 3 -29.79 -1.37 24.33
N ASP A 4 -29.35 -1.58 25.59
CA ASP A 4 -27.96 -1.95 25.90
C ASP A 4 -27.48 -3.20 25.12
N SER A 5 -28.40 -4.12 24.83
CA SER A 5 -28.15 -5.30 23.98
C SER A 5 -27.84 -4.93 22.52
N GLN A 6 -28.54 -3.95 21.95
CA GLN A 6 -28.25 -3.44 20.60
C GLN A 6 -26.92 -2.69 20.56
N THR A 7 -26.61 -1.90 21.59
CA THR A 7 -25.34 -1.18 21.71
C THR A 7 -24.16 -2.15 21.83
N LEU A 8 -24.30 -3.23 22.59
CA LEU A 8 -23.29 -4.29 22.69
C LEU A 8 -23.07 -5.00 21.35
N GLN A 9 -24.15 -5.33 20.63
CA GLN A 9 -24.06 -5.95 19.31
C GLN A 9 -23.33 -5.04 18.31
N LEU A 10 -23.63 -3.74 18.34
CA LEU A 10 -22.96 -2.76 17.51
C LEU A 10 -21.47 -2.60 17.88
N ALA A 11 -21.14 -2.62 19.17
CA ALA A 11 -19.75 -2.61 19.64
C ALA A 11 -18.94 -3.78 19.05
N VAL A 12 -19.52 -4.98 19.07
CA VAL A 12 -18.91 -6.19 18.47
C VAL A 12 -18.75 -6.03 16.96
N GLN A 13 -19.75 -5.48 16.26
CA GLN A 13 -19.67 -5.24 14.82
C GLN A 13 -18.56 -4.23 14.46
N TYR A 14 -18.47 -3.12 15.19
CA TYR A 14 -17.39 -2.15 15.01
C TYR A 14 -16.02 -2.77 15.29
N HIS A 15 -15.92 -3.60 16.34
CA HIS A 15 -14.67 -4.29 16.66
C HIS A 15 -14.26 -5.23 15.52
N GLN A 16 -15.19 -6.04 14.99
CA GLN A 16 -14.95 -6.91 13.84
C GLN A 16 -14.57 -6.12 12.57
N ALA A 17 -15.17 -4.95 12.37
CA ALA A 17 -14.87 -4.03 11.27
C ALA A 17 -13.55 -3.24 11.47
N LYS A 18 -12.83 -3.46 12.57
CA LYS A 18 -11.60 -2.72 12.96
C LYS A 18 -11.82 -1.21 13.14
N LEU A 19 -13.07 -0.80 13.40
CA LEU A 19 -13.45 0.55 13.80
C LEU A 19 -13.27 0.68 15.32
N PHE A 20 -12.00 0.72 15.75
CA PHE A 20 -11.65 0.55 17.17
C PHE A 20 -12.17 1.68 18.06
N ASN A 21 -12.23 2.92 17.56
CA ASN A 21 -12.73 4.06 18.35
C ASN A 21 -14.24 3.93 18.60
N GLU A 22 -14.99 3.56 17.57
CA GLU A 22 -16.43 3.36 17.61
C GLU A 22 -16.79 2.16 18.49
N ALA A 23 -16.00 1.09 18.41
CA ALA A 23 -16.13 -0.09 19.26
C ALA A 23 -15.85 0.25 20.74
N GLU A 24 -14.75 0.96 21.03
CA GLU A 24 -14.39 1.38 22.39
C GLU A 24 -15.48 2.24 23.02
N GLN A 25 -15.99 3.24 22.29
CA GLN A 25 -17.08 4.09 22.76
C GLN A 25 -18.36 3.29 23.05
N SER A 26 -18.68 2.34 22.18
CA SER A 26 -19.88 1.51 22.32
C SER A 26 -19.78 0.57 23.53
N TYR A 27 -18.62 -0.07 23.75
CA TYR A 27 -18.39 -0.88 24.95
C TYR A 27 -18.42 -0.03 26.23
N ILE A 28 -17.81 1.16 26.23
CA ILE A 28 -17.84 2.08 27.37
C ILE A 28 -19.28 2.51 27.68
N GLN A 29 -20.11 2.75 26.67
CA GLN A 29 -21.51 3.10 26.88
C GLN A 29 -22.27 1.97 27.58
N VAL A 30 -22.13 0.72 27.13
CA VAL A 30 -22.73 -0.44 27.81
C VAL A 30 -22.27 -0.54 29.27
N LEU A 31 -20.98 -0.29 29.54
CA LEU A 31 -20.41 -0.33 30.89
C LEU A 31 -20.81 0.87 31.76
N LYS A 32 -21.23 1.98 31.16
CA LYS A 32 -21.77 3.13 31.91
C LYS A 32 -23.14 2.79 32.51
N ASP A 33 -23.97 2.12 31.72
CA ASP A 33 -25.31 1.72 32.12
C ASP A 33 -25.29 0.43 32.96
N GLN A 34 -24.36 -0.49 32.65
CA GLN A 34 -24.15 -1.76 33.34
C GLN A 34 -22.67 -2.01 33.68
N PRO A 35 -22.13 -1.44 34.78
CA PRO A 35 -20.69 -1.48 35.11
C PRO A 35 -20.09 -2.87 35.36
N GLN A 36 -20.94 -3.88 35.52
CA GLN A 36 -20.57 -5.27 35.75
C GLN A 36 -20.96 -6.16 34.56
N HIS A 37 -21.27 -5.62 33.38
CA HIS A 37 -21.64 -6.45 32.23
C HIS A 37 -20.43 -7.29 31.76
N PRO A 38 -20.45 -8.64 31.90
CA PRO A 38 -19.27 -9.48 31.67
C PRO A 38 -18.79 -9.48 30.21
N GLU A 39 -19.72 -9.57 29.25
CA GLU A 39 -19.40 -9.51 27.82
C GLU A 39 -18.79 -8.17 27.38
N ALA A 40 -19.28 -7.05 27.89
CA ALA A 40 -18.74 -5.73 27.56
C ALA A 40 -17.35 -5.52 28.19
N LEU A 41 -17.13 -6.02 29.41
CA LEU A 41 -15.80 -6.03 30.04
C LEU A 41 -14.81 -6.88 29.24
N TYR A 42 -15.23 -8.08 28.82
CA TYR A 42 -14.43 -8.96 27.97
C TYR A 42 -14.12 -8.32 26.61
N GLY A 43 -15.14 -7.80 25.92
CA GLY A 43 -14.99 -7.16 24.61
C GLY A 43 -14.07 -5.95 24.65
N LEU A 44 -14.24 -5.07 25.64
CA LEU A 44 -13.33 -3.93 25.85
C LEU A 44 -11.91 -4.40 26.19
N GLY A 45 -11.78 -5.48 26.96
CA GLY A 45 -10.48 -6.10 27.27
C GLY A 45 -9.76 -6.59 26.01
N MET A 46 -10.48 -7.30 25.13
CA MET A 46 -9.97 -7.76 23.84
C MET A 46 -9.54 -6.59 22.95
N LEU A 47 -10.36 -5.55 22.87
CA LEU A 47 -10.04 -4.32 22.13
C LEU A 47 -8.77 -3.66 22.69
N CYS A 48 -8.70 -3.48 24.02
CA CYS A 48 -7.53 -2.92 24.69
C CYS A 48 -6.25 -3.71 24.40
N GLN A 49 -6.33 -5.04 24.38
CA GLN A 49 -5.19 -5.88 24.01
C GLN A 49 -4.78 -5.64 22.55
N GLN A 50 -5.75 -5.58 21.64
CA GLN A 50 -5.49 -5.37 20.21
C GLN A 50 -4.88 -3.99 19.89
N VAL A 51 -5.23 -2.95 20.66
CA VAL A 51 -4.65 -1.61 20.51
C VAL A 51 -3.39 -1.38 21.37
N GLY A 52 -2.77 -2.44 21.89
CA GLY A 52 -1.49 -2.35 22.59
C GLY A 52 -1.57 -1.82 24.03
N LYS A 53 -2.71 -1.99 24.71
CA LYS A 53 -2.93 -1.63 26.12
C LYS A 53 -3.10 -2.88 27.02
N PRO A 54 -2.09 -3.77 27.12
CA PRO A 54 -2.24 -5.08 27.78
C PRO A 54 -2.53 -4.97 29.28
N GLN A 55 -2.04 -3.93 29.97
CA GLN A 55 -2.33 -3.74 31.41
C GLN A 55 -3.80 -3.36 31.66
N VAL A 56 -4.42 -2.62 30.73
CA VAL A 56 -5.84 -2.29 30.80
C VAL A 56 -6.68 -3.54 30.48
N ALA A 57 -6.28 -4.28 29.45
CA ALA A 57 -6.90 -5.54 29.09
C ALA A 57 -6.91 -6.53 30.27
N GLU A 58 -5.79 -6.70 30.97
CA GLU A 58 -5.72 -7.60 32.13
C GLU A 58 -6.71 -7.20 33.23
N LYS A 59 -6.77 -5.91 33.57
CA LYS A 59 -7.72 -5.41 34.59
C LYS A 59 -9.16 -5.70 34.19
N LEU A 60 -9.50 -5.53 32.91
CA LEU A 60 -10.83 -5.79 32.38
C LEU A 60 -11.16 -7.29 32.38
N PHE A 61 -10.22 -8.16 31.98
CA PHE A 61 -10.40 -9.60 32.04
C PHE A 61 -10.54 -10.11 33.48
N CYS A 62 -9.71 -9.64 34.40
CA CYS A 62 -9.83 -9.93 35.83
C CYS A 62 -11.19 -9.51 36.39
N LYS A 63 -11.70 -8.33 35.99
CA LYS A 63 -13.02 -7.88 36.39
C LYS A 63 -14.11 -8.77 35.78
N ALA A 64 -13.99 -9.14 34.51
CA ALA A 64 -14.95 -10.02 33.83
C ALA A 64 -15.08 -11.37 34.53
N VAL A 65 -13.95 -12.04 34.85
CA VAL A 65 -13.98 -13.32 35.57
C VAL A 65 -14.39 -13.19 37.04
N SER A 66 -14.20 -12.03 37.67
CA SER A 66 -14.71 -11.79 39.03
C SER A 66 -16.23 -11.65 39.08
N VAL A 67 -16.83 -11.06 38.04
CA VAL A 67 -18.29 -10.91 37.93
C VAL A 67 -18.93 -12.20 37.44
N GLN A 68 -18.30 -12.86 36.47
CA GLN A 68 -18.78 -14.10 35.89
C GLN A 68 -17.66 -15.14 35.89
N PRO A 69 -17.51 -15.92 36.99
CA PRO A 69 -16.43 -16.91 37.13
C PRO A 69 -16.48 -18.05 36.12
N ASP A 70 -17.63 -18.33 35.51
CA ASP A 70 -17.80 -19.36 34.48
C ASP A 70 -17.57 -18.85 33.04
N LEU A 71 -17.08 -17.60 32.87
CA LEU A 71 -16.77 -17.01 31.57
C LEU A 71 -15.45 -17.56 30.99
N LEU A 72 -15.51 -18.75 30.38
CA LEU A 72 -14.37 -19.48 29.83
C LEU A 72 -13.42 -18.61 28.99
N LYS A 73 -13.97 -17.85 28.04
CA LYS A 73 -13.17 -17.01 27.11
C LYS A 73 -12.36 -15.93 27.81
N ALA A 74 -12.82 -15.43 28.95
CA ALA A 74 -12.08 -14.43 29.74
C ALA A 74 -10.93 -15.09 30.51
N TRP A 75 -11.13 -16.29 31.08
CA TRP A 75 -10.03 -17.07 31.67
C TRP A 75 -8.98 -17.45 30.63
N PHE A 76 -9.39 -17.92 29.46
CA PHE A 76 -8.46 -18.27 28.38
C PHE A 76 -7.66 -17.06 27.90
N SER A 77 -8.32 -15.91 27.71
CA SER A 77 -7.65 -14.66 27.29
C SER A 77 -6.70 -14.13 28.36
N LEU A 78 -7.07 -14.25 29.65
CA LEU A 78 -6.21 -13.91 30.77
C LEU A 78 -4.96 -14.80 30.82
N GLY A 79 -5.12 -16.11 30.57
CA GLY A 79 -4.01 -17.05 30.44
C GLY A 79 -3.07 -16.65 29.31
N ASN A 80 -3.60 -16.42 28.10
CA ASN A 80 -2.82 -16.01 26.94
C ASN A 80 -2.05 -14.70 27.19
N LEU A 81 -2.70 -13.72 27.80
CA LEU A 81 -2.10 -12.43 28.11
C LEU A 81 -0.94 -12.57 29.11
N ARG A 82 -1.12 -13.36 30.17
CA ARG A 82 -0.09 -13.61 31.19
C ARG A 82 1.06 -14.44 30.64
N GLN A 83 0.76 -15.44 29.79
CA GLN A 83 1.77 -16.22 29.08
C GLN A 83 2.64 -15.32 28.21
N ALA A 84 2.03 -14.40 27.44
CA ALA A 84 2.77 -13.43 26.61
C ALA A 84 3.63 -12.46 27.44
N GLN A 85 3.27 -12.21 28.71
CA GLN A 85 4.06 -11.41 29.65
C GLN A 85 5.16 -12.22 30.37
N GLY A 86 5.30 -13.52 30.10
CA GLY A 86 6.23 -14.40 30.80
C GLY A 86 5.80 -14.76 32.23
N ARG A 87 4.57 -14.44 32.62
CA ARG A 87 3.98 -14.72 33.94
C ARG A 87 3.36 -16.12 33.95
N PHE A 88 4.23 -17.11 33.78
CA PHE A 88 3.82 -18.50 33.57
C PHE A 88 3.01 -19.11 34.72
N PRO A 89 3.33 -18.89 36.01
CA PRO A 89 2.50 -19.42 37.11
C PRO A 89 1.06 -18.88 37.09
N GLU A 90 0.88 -17.58 36.82
CA GLU A 90 -0.47 -16.99 36.74
C GLU A 90 -1.22 -17.36 35.46
N ALA A 91 -0.51 -17.67 34.38
CA ALA A 91 -1.08 -18.21 33.15
C ALA A 91 -1.56 -19.64 33.36
N GLU A 92 -0.74 -20.49 34.00
CA GLU A 92 -1.07 -21.87 34.37
C GLU A 92 -2.36 -21.90 35.19
N SER A 93 -2.47 -21.05 36.22
CA SER A 93 -3.67 -20.95 37.05
C SER A 93 -4.92 -20.57 36.22
N ALA A 94 -4.79 -19.61 35.30
CA ALA A 94 -5.91 -19.20 34.46
C ALA A 94 -6.35 -20.29 33.47
N TYR A 95 -5.41 -21.02 32.87
CA TYR A 95 -5.73 -22.17 32.01
C TYR A 95 -6.36 -23.32 32.79
N GLN A 96 -5.90 -23.60 34.01
CA GLN A 96 -6.52 -24.61 34.87
C GLN A 96 -7.97 -24.26 35.24
N GLN A 97 -8.27 -22.97 35.49
CA GLN A 97 -9.66 -22.52 35.66
C GLN A 97 -10.47 -22.74 34.38
N ALA A 98 -9.94 -22.37 33.21
CA ALA A 98 -10.61 -22.59 31.94
C ALA A 98 -10.89 -24.09 31.68
N ILE A 99 -9.93 -24.97 31.97
CA ILE A 99 -10.07 -26.43 31.83
C ILE A 99 -11.11 -26.99 32.81
N THR A 100 -11.17 -26.46 34.03
CA THR A 100 -12.18 -26.84 35.03
C THR A 100 -13.60 -26.53 34.53
N LEU A 101 -13.76 -25.41 33.82
CA LEU A 101 -15.05 -25.02 33.22
C LEU A 101 -15.39 -25.87 31.99
N GLN A 102 -14.41 -26.13 31.12
CA GLN A 102 -14.61 -26.93 29.92
C GLN A 102 -13.40 -27.83 29.63
N PRO A 103 -13.45 -29.12 30.02
CA PRO A 103 -12.30 -30.04 29.92
C PRO A 103 -12.10 -30.66 28.54
N GLU A 104 -12.96 -30.40 27.56
CA GLU A 104 -12.89 -30.99 26.21
C GLU A 104 -12.54 -29.92 25.15
N VAL A 105 -11.54 -29.09 25.45
CA VAL A 105 -11.09 -27.99 24.56
C VAL A 105 -9.59 -28.08 24.34
N ALA A 106 -9.17 -28.61 23.19
CA ALA A 106 -7.76 -28.86 22.86
C ALA A 106 -6.84 -27.62 23.00
N PRO A 107 -7.22 -26.40 22.54
CA PRO A 107 -6.38 -25.20 22.71
C PRO A 107 -6.02 -24.87 24.16
N LEU A 108 -6.85 -25.23 25.15
CA LEU A 108 -6.54 -24.99 26.56
C LEU A 108 -5.35 -25.86 27.01
N TYR A 109 -5.37 -27.13 26.63
CA TYR A 109 -4.30 -28.08 26.95
C TYR A 109 -3.01 -27.79 26.19
N ASN A 110 -3.10 -27.35 24.93
CA ASN A 110 -1.93 -26.88 24.18
C ASN A 110 -1.25 -25.70 24.89
N ASN A 111 -2.01 -24.68 25.28
CA ASN A 111 -1.44 -23.48 25.90
C ASN A 111 -0.96 -23.75 27.34
N LEU A 112 -1.66 -24.61 28.10
CA LEU A 112 -1.17 -25.10 29.37
C LEU A 112 0.16 -25.87 29.20
N GLY A 113 0.23 -26.77 28.22
CA GLY A 113 1.43 -27.51 27.90
C GLY A 113 2.61 -26.60 27.60
N TYR A 114 2.40 -25.57 26.77
CA TYR A 114 3.41 -24.56 26.47
C TYR A 114 3.85 -23.80 27.72
N THR A 115 2.90 -23.38 28.55
CA THR A 115 3.18 -22.68 29.81
C THR A 115 4.01 -23.55 30.77
N LEU A 116 3.72 -24.85 30.87
CA LEU A 116 4.48 -25.79 31.69
C LEU A 116 5.89 -26.04 31.13
N GLN A 117 6.01 -26.16 29.80
CA GLN A 117 7.29 -26.29 29.12
C GLN A 117 8.21 -25.10 29.39
N GLN A 118 7.68 -23.85 29.34
CA GLN A 118 8.46 -22.65 29.67
C GLN A 118 8.90 -22.60 31.14
N GLN A 119 8.20 -23.29 32.04
CA GLN A 119 8.60 -23.47 33.43
C GLN A 119 9.60 -24.63 33.64
N GLY A 120 9.98 -25.35 32.59
CA GLY A 120 10.85 -26.54 32.66
C GLY A 120 10.13 -27.82 33.12
N LYS A 121 8.81 -27.77 33.29
CA LYS A 121 7.95 -28.90 33.70
C LYS A 121 7.61 -29.80 32.51
N PHE A 122 8.64 -30.41 31.91
CA PHE A 122 8.51 -31.07 30.61
C PHE A 122 7.55 -32.26 30.58
N ASP A 123 7.53 -33.10 31.62
CA ASP A 123 6.67 -34.30 31.62
C ASP A 123 5.17 -33.92 31.73
N GLU A 124 4.86 -32.87 32.51
CA GLU A 124 3.51 -32.32 32.63
C GLU A 124 3.07 -31.59 31.36
N ALA A 125 4.00 -30.93 30.67
CA ALA A 125 3.78 -30.35 29.36
C ALA A 125 3.41 -31.42 28.32
N ILE A 126 4.19 -32.52 28.27
CA ILE A 126 3.91 -33.66 27.39
C ILE A 126 2.53 -34.24 27.65
N ALA A 127 2.16 -34.47 28.91
CA ALA A 127 0.83 -34.97 29.27
C ALA A 127 -0.29 -34.02 28.79
N SER A 128 -0.06 -32.70 28.88
CA SER A 128 -1.02 -31.70 28.39
C SER A 128 -1.15 -31.73 26.86
N TYR A 129 -0.04 -31.80 26.12
CA TYR A 129 -0.11 -31.91 24.65
C TYR A 129 -0.77 -33.21 24.19
N GLN A 130 -0.47 -34.33 24.85
CA GLN A 130 -1.14 -35.60 24.59
C GLN A 130 -2.65 -35.48 24.82
N LYS A 131 -3.07 -34.82 25.90
CA LYS A 131 -4.48 -34.58 26.16
C LYS A 131 -5.13 -33.69 25.07
N ALA A 132 -4.43 -32.68 24.58
CA ALA A 132 -4.90 -31.87 23.45
C ALA A 132 -5.12 -32.72 22.19
N LEU A 133 -4.19 -33.64 21.89
CA LEU A 133 -4.27 -34.55 20.73
C LEU A 133 -5.30 -35.67 20.90
N GLU A 134 -5.61 -36.09 22.13
CA GLU A 134 -6.74 -36.97 22.41
C GLU A 134 -8.08 -36.30 22.08
N ILE A 135 -8.21 -35.01 22.40
CA ILE A 135 -9.43 -34.21 22.15
C ILE A 135 -9.55 -33.86 20.67
N ASP A 136 -8.46 -33.39 20.07
CA ASP A 136 -8.37 -33.05 18.65
C ASP A 136 -7.07 -33.63 18.03
N PRO A 137 -7.16 -34.79 17.36
CA PRO A 137 -6.02 -35.41 16.69
C PRO A 137 -5.39 -34.55 15.58
N ASN A 138 -6.08 -33.51 15.10
CA ASN A 138 -5.57 -32.60 14.07
C ASN A 138 -4.93 -31.32 14.64
N CYS A 139 -4.80 -31.22 15.97
CA CYS A 139 -4.17 -30.07 16.64
C CYS A 139 -2.66 -30.03 16.36
N THR A 140 -2.29 -29.49 15.20
CA THR A 140 -0.90 -29.48 14.70
C THR A 140 0.05 -28.75 15.65
N GLU A 141 -0.42 -27.69 16.31
CA GLU A 141 0.37 -26.96 17.31
C GLU A 141 0.74 -27.84 18.51
N ALA A 142 -0.20 -28.64 19.02
CA ALA A 142 0.06 -29.53 20.15
C ALA A 142 1.06 -30.63 19.78
N ASP A 143 0.94 -31.21 18.59
CA ASP A 143 1.89 -32.21 18.09
C ASP A 143 3.30 -31.62 17.94
N VAL A 144 3.41 -30.44 17.31
CA VAL A 144 4.70 -29.75 17.17
C VAL A 144 5.31 -29.39 18.51
N ASN A 145 4.52 -28.85 19.44
CA ASN A 145 5.01 -28.48 20.76
C ASN A 145 5.43 -29.70 21.59
N TRP A 146 4.76 -30.83 21.42
CA TRP A 146 5.18 -32.11 21.98
C TRP A 146 6.54 -32.55 21.43
N GLY A 147 6.70 -32.55 20.09
CA GLY A 147 7.97 -32.85 19.43
C GLY A 147 9.11 -31.94 19.90
N ASN A 148 8.86 -30.64 19.98
CA ASN A 148 9.81 -29.64 20.48
C ASN A 148 10.21 -29.91 21.95
N THR A 149 9.27 -30.34 22.79
CA THR A 149 9.54 -30.71 24.19
C THR A 149 10.40 -31.97 24.29
N LEU A 150 10.11 -32.99 23.47
CA LEU A 150 10.93 -34.20 23.39
C LEU A 150 12.36 -33.89 22.91
N GLN A 151 12.51 -32.96 21.97
CA GLN A 151 13.82 -32.49 21.52
C GLN A 151 14.57 -31.77 22.64
N ALA A 152 13.91 -30.89 23.41
CA ALA A 152 14.52 -30.22 24.55
C ALA A 152 15.00 -31.20 25.64
N GLN A 153 14.32 -32.34 25.79
CA GLN A 153 14.75 -33.44 26.67
C GLN A 153 15.82 -34.35 26.04
N GLY A 154 16.20 -34.16 24.77
CA GLY A 154 17.12 -35.04 24.04
C GLY A 154 16.56 -36.44 23.74
N LYS A 155 15.23 -36.61 23.77
CA LYS A 155 14.53 -37.89 23.59
C LYS A 155 13.96 -38.10 22.19
N LEU A 156 14.05 -37.09 21.32
CA LEU A 156 13.50 -37.16 19.96
C LEU A 156 14.47 -37.90 19.02
N SER A 157 13.97 -38.89 18.26
CA SER A 157 14.79 -39.61 17.29
C SER A 157 15.12 -38.74 16.07
N PRO A 158 16.23 -39.02 15.34
CA PRO A 158 16.59 -38.25 14.14
C PRO A 158 15.48 -38.18 13.07
N ASP A 159 14.79 -39.30 12.79
CA ASP A 159 13.69 -39.30 11.81
C ASP A 159 12.54 -38.37 12.22
N LYS A 160 12.25 -38.31 13.53
CA LYS A 160 11.24 -37.40 14.06
C LYS A 160 11.73 -35.96 14.08
N GLN A 161 13.02 -35.71 14.26
CA GLN A 161 13.59 -34.35 14.16
C GLN A 161 13.32 -33.74 12.78
N LEU A 162 13.58 -34.50 11.70
CA LEU A 162 13.30 -34.05 10.34
C LEU A 162 11.82 -33.74 10.13
N HIS A 163 10.93 -34.63 10.60
CA HIS A 163 9.48 -34.44 10.51
C HIS A 163 9.02 -33.17 11.23
N TYR A 164 9.42 -32.98 12.49
CA TYR A 164 9.03 -31.82 13.28
C TYR A 164 9.71 -30.53 12.79
N ALA A 165 10.89 -30.59 12.18
CA ALA A 165 11.52 -29.41 11.57
C ALA A 165 10.64 -28.85 10.44
N GLN A 166 10.15 -29.71 9.56
CA GLN A 166 9.25 -29.33 8.47
C GLN A 166 7.90 -28.80 8.99
N LEU A 167 7.33 -29.41 10.02
CA LEU A 167 6.11 -28.94 10.65
C LEU A 167 6.26 -27.56 11.31
N ASN A 168 7.36 -27.34 12.05
CA ASN A 168 7.67 -26.02 12.60
C ASN A 168 7.83 -24.99 11.48
N HIS A 169 8.55 -25.31 10.41
CA HIS A 169 8.71 -24.42 9.26
C HIS A 169 7.34 -24.05 8.63
N LYS A 170 6.45 -25.03 8.48
CA LYS A 170 5.09 -24.80 7.97
C LYS A 170 4.28 -23.89 8.90
N LEU A 171 4.26 -24.17 10.21
CA LEU A 171 3.55 -23.33 11.20
C LEU A 171 4.11 -21.91 11.23
N GLY A 172 5.44 -21.74 11.06
CA GLY A 172 6.06 -20.43 10.93
C GLY A 172 5.46 -19.64 9.76
N GLY A 173 5.31 -20.27 8.59
CA GLY A 173 4.68 -19.67 7.42
C GLY A 173 3.20 -19.31 7.64
N GLU A 174 2.45 -20.16 8.34
CA GLU A 174 1.05 -19.88 8.68
C GLU A 174 0.93 -18.67 9.63
N ARG A 175 1.83 -18.54 10.61
CA ARG A 175 1.89 -17.37 11.51
C ARG A 175 2.28 -16.11 10.78
N GLU A 176 3.23 -16.19 9.85
CA GLU A 176 3.63 -15.05 9.02
C GLU A 176 2.46 -14.54 8.16
N GLN A 177 1.70 -15.44 7.54
CA GLN A 177 0.46 -15.08 6.81
C GLN A 177 -0.59 -14.44 7.73
N ALA A 178 -0.67 -14.88 8.99
CA ALA A 178 -1.52 -14.28 10.01
C ALA A 178 -0.97 -12.94 10.56
N ARG A 179 0.19 -12.46 10.07
CA ARG A 179 0.94 -11.28 10.55
C ARG A 179 1.41 -11.38 11.99
N ASP A 180 1.56 -12.61 12.48
CA ASP A 180 2.11 -12.93 13.80
C ASP A 180 3.61 -13.23 13.68
N LEU A 181 4.39 -12.18 13.40
CA LEU A 181 5.83 -12.29 13.13
C LEU A 181 6.60 -12.89 14.31
N GLN A 182 6.18 -12.59 15.55
CA GLN A 182 6.87 -13.08 16.74
C GLN A 182 6.79 -14.60 16.84
N ASN A 183 5.60 -15.18 16.65
CA ASN A 183 5.46 -16.64 16.66
C ASN A 183 6.05 -17.28 15.40
N ALA A 184 5.98 -16.62 14.24
CA ALA A 184 6.63 -17.11 13.02
C ALA A 184 8.14 -17.32 13.23
N ILE A 185 8.83 -16.31 13.78
CA ILE A 185 10.25 -16.37 14.12
C ILE A 185 10.55 -17.50 15.12
N ALA A 186 9.72 -17.67 16.15
CA ALA A 186 9.89 -18.73 17.12
C ALA A 186 9.83 -20.12 16.46
N TYR A 187 8.84 -20.35 15.59
CA TYR A 187 8.71 -21.61 14.85
C TYR A 187 9.87 -21.84 13.88
N TYR A 188 10.32 -20.82 13.14
CA TYR A 188 11.48 -20.97 12.26
C TYR A 188 12.77 -21.30 13.04
N ARG A 189 12.97 -20.70 14.22
CA ARG A 189 14.10 -21.06 15.10
C ARG A 189 14.00 -22.51 15.60
N GLN A 190 12.82 -23.01 15.92
CA GLN A 190 12.65 -24.42 16.29
C GLN A 190 12.91 -25.36 15.11
N ALA A 191 12.47 -25.00 13.91
CA ALA A 191 12.78 -25.75 12.70
C ALA A 191 14.30 -25.87 12.48
N ILE A 192 15.04 -24.78 12.66
CA ILE A 192 16.51 -24.75 12.56
C ILE A 192 17.18 -25.55 13.68
N ASN A 193 16.66 -25.49 14.91
CA ASN A 193 17.18 -26.28 16.04
C ASN A 193 17.05 -27.80 15.79
N LEU A 194 15.94 -28.22 15.18
CA LEU A 194 15.67 -29.61 14.83
C LEU A 194 16.45 -30.05 13.58
N GLN A 195 16.61 -29.15 12.60
CA GLN A 195 17.32 -29.39 11.36
C GLN A 195 18.16 -28.16 10.96
N PRO A 196 19.45 -28.10 11.39
CA PRO A 196 20.30 -26.93 11.12
C PRO A 196 20.60 -26.66 9.65
N ASP A 197 20.48 -27.68 8.79
CA ASP A 197 20.71 -27.61 7.34
C ASP A 197 19.40 -27.39 6.53
N LEU A 198 18.31 -26.97 7.17
CA LEU A 198 17.07 -26.62 6.49
C LEU A 198 17.14 -25.18 5.93
N ALA A 199 17.64 -25.04 4.69
CA ALA A 199 17.82 -23.73 4.06
C ALA A 199 16.55 -22.87 4.03
N SER A 200 15.38 -23.46 3.78
CA SER A 200 14.09 -22.73 3.73
C SER A 200 13.69 -22.11 5.07
N ALA A 201 14.07 -22.73 6.20
CA ALA A 201 13.80 -22.19 7.53
C ALA A 201 14.72 -21.00 7.84
N HIS A 202 16.00 -21.08 7.46
CA HIS A 202 16.93 -19.93 7.54
C HIS A 202 16.48 -18.76 6.67
N TYR A 203 16.02 -19.05 5.45
CA TYR A 203 15.47 -18.04 4.54
C TYR A 203 14.25 -17.33 5.14
N HIS A 204 13.22 -18.07 5.57
CA HIS A 204 12.02 -17.44 6.14
C HIS A 204 12.28 -16.78 7.50
N LEU A 205 13.20 -17.30 8.31
CA LEU A 205 13.67 -16.58 9.51
C LEU A 205 14.26 -15.22 9.14
N GLY A 206 15.11 -15.18 8.11
CA GLY A 206 15.71 -13.96 7.60
C GLY A 206 14.69 -12.92 7.12
N VAL A 207 13.69 -13.38 6.36
CA VAL A 207 12.56 -12.54 5.89
C VAL A 207 11.76 -11.99 7.07
N ALA A 208 11.40 -12.83 8.05
CA ALA A 208 10.61 -12.41 9.19
C ALA A 208 11.38 -11.41 10.10
N LEU A 209 12.68 -11.62 10.31
CA LEU A 209 13.56 -10.69 11.04
C LEU A 209 13.69 -9.34 10.30
N GLN A 210 13.81 -9.37 8.97
CA GLN A 210 13.79 -8.17 8.14
C GLN A 210 12.48 -7.39 8.32
N ALA A 211 11.32 -8.07 8.29
CA ALA A 211 10.02 -7.45 8.50
C ALA A 211 9.86 -6.87 9.93
N GLN A 212 10.52 -7.47 10.92
CA GLN A 212 10.59 -6.96 12.29
C GLN A 212 11.57 -5.78 12.45
N GLY A 213 12.43 -5.53 11.46
CA GLY A 213 13.47 -4.50 11.48
C GLY A 213 14.82 -4.96 12.06
N GLU A 214 14.97 -6.25 12.38
CA GLU A 214 16.22 -6.86 12.85
C GLU A 214 17.12 -7.21 11.65
N LEU A 215 17.63 -6.19 10.95
CA LEU A 215 18.31 -6.32 9.65
C LEU A 215 19.56 -7.21 9.70
N GLU A 216 20.44 -7.04 10.69
CA GLU A 216 21.67 -7.83 10.83
C GLU A 216 21.39 -9.32 11.09
N ALA A 217 20.47 -9.61 12.01
CA ALA A 217 20.05 -10.99 12.28
C ALA A 217 19.36 -11.62 11.06
N GLY A 218 18.66 -10.80 10.26
CA GLY A 218 18.12 -11.17 8.96
C GLY A 218 19.20 -11.57 7.98
N ILE A 219 20.25 -10.75 7.82
CA ILE A 219 21.42 -11.04 6.97
C ILE A 219 22.10 -12.34 7.39
N ASP A 220 22.37 -12.53 8.69
CA ASP A 220 23.02 -13.74 9.20
C ASP A 220 22.24 -15.00 8.83
N SER A 221 20.91 -14.95 9.00
CA SER A 221 20.02 -16.07 8.66
C SER A 221 20.00 -16.33 7.15
N LEU A 222 19.92 -15.29 6.31
CA LEU A 222 19.94 -15.43 4.85
C LEU A 222 21.29 -15.96 4.34
N GLN A 223 22.41 -15.48 4.89
CA GLN A 223 23.73 -16.00 4.58
C GLN A 223 23.86 -17.47 4.97
N LYS A 224 23.26 -17.89 6.09
CA LYS A 224 23.22 -19.31 6.46
C LYS A 224 22.40 -20.15 5.46
N ALA A 225 21.27 -19.62 5.00
CA ALA A 225 20.47 -20.23 3.93
C ALA A 225 21.32 -20.44 2.66
N LEU A 226 22.12 -19.43 2.28
CA LEU A 226 22.99 -19.46 1.10
C LEU A 226 24.24 -20.34 1.26
N GLN A 227 24.77 -20.49 2.48
CA GLN A 227 25.83 -21.47 2.76
C GLN A 227 25.34 -22.90 2.53
N ILE A 228 24.07 -23.18 2.85
CA ILE A 228 23.45 -24.50 2.67
C ILE A 228 23.04 -24.70 1.20
N ASN A 229 22.39 -23.69 0.60
CA ASN A 229 21.96 -23.70 -0.79
C ASN A 229 22.40 -22.42 -1.52
N PRO A 230 23.56 -22.44 -2.21
CA PRO A 230 24.04 -21.29 -2.97
C PRO A 230 23.15 -20.87 -4.14
N ASN A 231 22.20 -21.70 -4.56
CA ASN A 231 21.28 -21.42 -5.66
C ASN A 231 19.91 -20.90 -5.16
N TYR A 232 19.82 -20.44 -3.91
CA TYR A 232 18.58 -19.90 -3.36
C TYR A 232 18.36 -18.44 -3.78
N GLY A 233 17.81 -18.25 -4.99
CA GLY A 233 17.65 -16.93 -5.60
C GLY A 233 16.85 -15.94 -4.75
N GLU A 234 15.78 -16.38 -4.11
CA GLU A 234 14.93 -15.55 -3.25
C GLU A 234 15.69 -15.02 -2.03
N ALA A 235 16.64 -15.77 -1.49
CA ALA A 235 17.48 -15.32 -0.38
C ALA A 235 18.40 -14.16 -0.80
N TYR A 236 18.95 -14.21 -2.01
CA TYR A 236 19.70 -13.09 -2.59
C TYR A 236 18.83 -11.86 -2.83
N MET A 237 17.59 -12.04 -3.31
CA MET A 237 16.65 -10.93 -3.48
C MET A 237 16.33 -10.25 -2.14
N CYS A 238 16.16 -11.03 -1.07
CA CYS A 238 15.94 -10.50 0.27
C CYS A 238 17.19 -9.78 0.82
N LEU A 239 18.40 -10.32 0.62
CA LEU A 239 19.64 -9.62 0.95
C LEU A 239 19.76 -8.29 0.20
N GLY A 240 19.43 -8.27 -1.10
CA GLY A 240 19.39 -7.04 -1.90
C GLY A 240 18.49 -5.97 -1.27
N LEU A 241 17.32 -6.37 -0.78
CA LEU A 241 16.38 -5.51 -0.08
C LEU A 241 16.94 -4.95 1.24
N ILE A 242 17.59 -5.80 2.04
CA ILE A 242 18.18 -5.39 3.32
C ILE A 242 19.33 -4.42 3.06
N TYR A 243 20.27 -4.76 2.17
CA TYR A 243 21.39 -3.89 1.83
C TYR A 243 20.93 -2.55 1.27
N GLN A 244 19.88 -2.53 0.45
CA GLN A 244 19.30 -1.27 -0.04
C GLN A 244 18.73 -0.45 1.13
N THR A 245 18.04 -1.10 2.08
CA THR A 245 17.50 -0.44 3.29
C THR A 245 18.62 0.13 4.16
N GLN A 246 19.81 -0.47 4.14
CA GLN A 246 21.01 0.03 4.81
C GLN A 246 21.81 1.05 3.96
N HIS A 247 21.29 1.45 2.80
CA HIS A 247 21.93 2.31 1.81
C HIS A 247 23.27 1.77 1.26
N GLN A 248 23.50 0.45 1.37
CA GLN A 248 24.62 -0.28 0.79
C GLN A 248 24.30 -0.67 -0.65
N LEU A 249 24.24 0.34 -1.53
CA LEU A 249 23.67 0.18 -2.87
C LEU A 249 24.48 -0.74 -3.80
N LYS A 250 25.80 -0.85 -3.60
CA LYS A 250 26.65 -1.75 -4.41
C LYS A 250 26.39 -3.21 -4.04
N GLU A 251 26.35 -3.49 -2.76
CA GLU A 251 26.04 -4.79 -2.17
C GLU A 251 24.61 -5.20 -2.54
N ALA A 252 23.67 -4.25 -2.47
CA ALA A 252 22.29 -4.45 -2.89
C ALA A 252 22.20 -4.84 -4.37
N ALA A 253 22.84 -4.08 -5.26
CA ALA A 253 22.84 -4.37 -6.70
C ALA A 253 23.47 -5.74 -7.01
N ALA A 254 24.57 -6.09 -6.34
CA ALA A 254 25.22 -7.39 -6.49
C ALA A 254 24.31 -8.55 -6.04
N ALA A 255 23.67 -8.41 -4.88
CA ALA A 255 22.74 -9.40 -4.36
C ALA A 255 21.51 -9.55 -5.28
N TYR A 256 20.89 -8.44 -5.71
CA TYR A 256 19.78 -8.51 -6.66
C TYR A 256 20.19 -9.14 -7.98
N ARG A 257 21.35 -8.78 -8.56
CA ARG A 257 21.84 -9.38 -9.81
C ARG A 257 22.00 -10.89 -9.67
N GLN A 258 22.55 -11.37 -8.57
CA GLN A 258 22.72 -12.80 -8.32
C GLN A 258 21.37 -13.50 -8.11
N GLY A 259 20.45 -12.90 -7.34
CA GLY A 259 19.10 -13.43 -7.15
C GLY A 259 18.34 -13.54 -8.47
N LEU A 260 18.35 -12.48 -9.28
CA LEU A 260 17.71 -12.45 -10.59
C LEU A 260 18.24 -13.52 -11.56
N LYS A 261 19.56 -13.77 -11.57
CA LYS A 261 20.15 -14.87 -12.37
C LYS A 261 19.59 -16.24 -11.98
N LEU A 262 19.27 -16.44 -10.71
CA LEU A 262 18.79 -17.73 -10.20
C LEU A 262 17.27 -17.90 -10.38
N ILE A 263 16.49 -16.82 -10.32
CA ILE A 263 15.02 -16.90 -10.40
C ILE A 263 14.46 -16.65 -11.80
N ASN A 264 15.21 -15.98 -12.68
CA ASN A 264 14.76 -15.67 -14.03
C ASN A 264 15.79 -16.15 -15.09
N PRO A 265 15.52 -17.30 -15.75
CA PRO A 265 16.40 -17.83 -16.79
C PRO A 265 16.59 -16.92 -18.00
N HIS A 266 15.57 -16.14 -18.39
CA HIS A 266 15.69 -15.18 -19.50
C HIS A 266 16.67 -14.07 -19.13
N TYR A 267 16.51 -13.50 -17.93
CA TYR A 267 17.45 -12.52 -17.39
C TYR A 267 18.86 -13.10 -17.31
N ALA A 268 19.04 -14.33 -16.80
CA ALA A 268 20.34 -14.97 -16.68
C ALA A 268 21.05 -15.06 -18.04
N ALA A 269 20.34 -15.54 -19.08
CA ALA A 269 20.88 -15.65 -20.43
C ALA A 269 21.28 -14.30 -21.03
N ALA A 270 20.48 -13.25 -20.82
CA ALA A 270 20.78 -11.91 -21.33
C ALA A 270 22.05 -11.33 -20.68
N ILE A 271 22.18 -11.45 -19.35
CA ILE A 271 23.32 -10.90 -18.62
C ILE A 271 24.64 -11.63 -18.91
N GLU A 272 24.60 -12.94 -19.19
CA GLU A 272 25.80 -13.73 -19.54
C GLU A 272 26.40 -13.31 -20.89
N SER A 273 25.56 -12.81 -21.81
CA SER A 273 25.99 -12.33 -23.12
C SER A 273 26.55 -10.91 -23.14
N GLN A 274 26.52 -10.21 -21.99
CA GLN A 274 26.85 -8.79 -21.91
C GLN A 274 28.37 -8.55 -21.87
N GLU A 275 28.88 -7.72 -22.78
CA GLU A 275 30.21 -7.12 -22.66
C GLU A 275 30.19 -5.93 -21.69
N VAL A 276 31.26 -5.75 -20.93
CA VAL A 276 31.43 -4.59 -20.03
C VAL A 276 31.61 -3.33 -20.88
N SER A 277 30.64 -2.41 -20.83
CA SER A 277 30.75 -1.09 -21.46
C SER A 277 31.03 -0.04 -20.39
N GLU A 278 32.04 0.80 -20.63
CA GLU A 278 32.25 2.03 -19.84
C GLU A 278 31.10 3.01 -20.06
N PHE A 279 30.78 3.79 -19.02
CA PHE A 279 29.78 4.85 -19.11
C PHE A 279 30.32 6.04 -19.92
N VAL A 280 29.62 6.38 -20.99
CA VAL A 280 29.89 7.56 -21.82
C VAL A 280 28.59 8.38 -21.87
N PRO A 281 28.47 9.49 -21.11
CA PRO A 281 27.21 10.23 -20.98
C PRO A 281 26.54 10.57 -22.31
N GLU A 282 27.31 10.96 -23.33
CA GLU A 282 26.81 11.34 -24.66
C GLU A 282 26.11 10.18 -25.37
N LYS A 283 26.50 8.93 -25.09
CA LYS A 283 25.86 7.72 -25.63
C LYS A 283 24.47 7.49 -25.03
N TYR A 284 24.22 8.03 -23.85
CA TYR A 284 22.99 7.83 -23.09
C TYR A 284 22.13 9.09 -23.01
N ALA A 285 22.52 10.18 -23.70
CA ALA A 285 21.72 11.38 -23.76
C ALA A 285 20.32 11.08 -24.30
N SER A 286 19.29 11.54 -23.58
CA SER A 286 17.91 11.48 -24.05
C SER A 286 17.79 12.24 -25.37
N PRO A 287 17.21 11.65 -26.44
CA PRO A 287 16.99 12.39 -27.67
C PRO A 287 15.98 13.53 -27.43
N GLU A 288 16.24 14.68 -28.06
CA GLU A 288 15.28 15.77 -28.12
C GLU A 288 14.10 15.36 -29.00
N LEU A 289 12.90 15.48 -28.45
CA LEU A 289 11.64 15.15 -29.12
C LEU A 289 10.74 16.37 -29.09
N GLU A 290 10.47 16.94 -30.26
CA GLU A 290 9.38 17.91 -30.43
C GLU A 290 8.07 17.13 -30.51
N LEU A 291 7.33 17.13 -29.41
CA LEU A 291 5.99 16.55 -29.37
C LEU A 291 5.01 17.54 -30.00
N GLY A 292 4.25 17.09 -30.99
CA GLY A 292 3.10 17.84 -31.50
C GLY A 292 1.97 17.93 -30.47
N GLU A 293 0.78 18.30 -30.92
CA GLU A 293 -0.41 18.40 -30.05
C GLU A 293 -1.57 17.58 -30.62
N VAL A 294 -2.37 17.02 -29.71
CA VAL A 294 -3.65 16.38 -30.00
C VAL A 294 -4.75 17.13 -29.26
N THR A 295 -5.81 17.50 -29.96
CA THR A 295 -6.99 18.14 -29.36
C THR A 295 -8.00 17.10 -28.93
N VAL A 296 -8.42 17.13 -27.66
CA VAL A 296 -9.50 16.29 -27.12
C VAL A 296 -10.46 17.18 -26.34
N GLY A 297 -11.72 17.24 -26.79
CA GLY A 297 -12.66 18.25 -26.31
C GLY A 297 -12.16 19.65 -26.67
N ASP A 298 -12.08 20.53 -25.69
CA ASP A 298 -11.64 21.92 -25.85
C ASP A 298 -10.15 22.14 -25.51
N TYR A 299 -9.40 21.05 -25.23
CA TYR A 299 -8.03 21.11 -24.71
C TYR A 299 -7.04 20.42 -25.63
N GLN A 300 -5.78 20.90 -25.58
CA GLN A 300 -4.65 20.32 -26.30
C GLN A 300 -3.73 19.56 -25.34
N PHE A 301 -3.25 18.41 -25.79
CA PHE A 301 -2.35 17.55 -25.04
C PHE A 301 -1.12 17.18 -25.87
N PRO A 302 0.04 16.93 -25.25
CA PRO A 302 1.22 16.50 -25.99
C PRO A 302 0.96 15.23 -26.80
N ALA A 303 1.18 15.30 -28.11
CA ALA A 303 1.03 14.18 -29.02
C ALA A 303 2.13 13.14 -28.79
N ILE A 304 1.79 11.86 -29.01
CA ILE A 304 2.78 10.77 -29.01
C ILE A 304 3.07 10.37 -30.46
N PRO A 305 4.35 10.37 -30.88
CA PRO A 305 4.70 9.97 -32.23
C PRO A 305 4.39 8.48 -32.47
N THR A 306 3.90 8.18 -33.67
CA THR A 306 3.66 6.80 -34.10
C THR A 306 4.97 6.02 -34.20
N VAL A 307 4.96 4.76 -33.80
CA VAL A 307 6.12 3.87 -34.01
C VAL A 307 6.36 3.68 -35.51
N PRO A 308 7.59 3.89 -36.03
CA PRO A 308 7.87 3.71 -37.45
C PRO A 308 7.51 2.30 -37.95
N ALA A 309 6.92 2.21 -39.14
CA ALA A 309 6.52 0.93 -39.75
C ALA A 309 7.70 -0.02 -40.04
N SER A 310 8.94 0.47 -40.00
CA SER A 310 10.16 -0.34 -40.07
C SER A 310 10.39 -1.19 -38.81
N ASP A 311 9.86 -0.78 -37.67
CA ASP A 311 9.87 -1.52 -36.39
C ASP A 311 8.68 -2.47 -36.31
N LYS A 312 8.59 -3.39 -37.26
CA LYS A 312 7.43 -4.31 -37.37
C LYS A 312 7.24 -5.22 -36.16
N LYS A 313 8.31 -5.53 -35.43
CA LYS A 313 8.25 -6.35 -34.22
C LYS A 313 8.37 -5.45 -32.99
N ARG A 314 7.27 -5.33 -32.26
CA ARG A 314 7.15 -4.51 -31.06
C ARG A 314 7.06 -5.43 -29.85
N PRO A 315 7.64 -5.05 -28.69
CA PRO A 315 7.41 -5.78 -27.47
C PRO A 315 5.94 -5.66 -27.04
N PHE A 316 5.44 -6.65 -26.29
CA PHE A 316 4.09 -6.55 -25.73
C PHE A 316 4.01 -5.41 -24.71
N PHE A 317 5.01 -5.31 -23.82
CA PHE A 317 5.13 -4.25 -22.82
C PHE A 317 6.30 -3.31 -23.09
N SER A 318 6.09 -2.02 -22.86
CA SER A 318 7.15 -1.08 -22.52
C SER A 318 6.99 -0.64 -21.07
N VAL A 319 8.00 -0.90 -20.26
CA VAL A 319 8.05 -0.45 -18.87
C VAL A 319 8.93 0.80 -18.82
N ILE A 320 8.35 1.91 -18.38
CA ILE A 320 9.05 3.19 -18.25
C ILE A 320 9.24 3.48 -16.77
N ILE A 321 10.50 3.60 -16.36
CA ILE A 321 10.92 3.88 -14.98
C ILE A 321 11.56 5.27 -14.96
N PRO A 322 10.78 6.33 -14.70
CA PRO A 322 11.30 7.67 -14.51
C PRO A 322 12.04 7.77 -13.18
N LEU A 323 13.20 8.45 -13.14
CA LEU A 323 13.97 8.66 -11.91
C LEU A 323 13.91 10.12 -11.46
N TYR A 324 13.73 10.36 -10.16
CA TYR A 324 13.70 11.69 -9.54
C TYR A 324 14.90 11.98 -8.64
N ASN A 325 16.10 11.55 -9.03
CA ASN A 325 17.31 11.66 -8.20
C ASN A 325 17.15 11.02 -6.78
N ARG A 326 16.24 10.05 -6.66
CA ARG A 326 16.03 9.23 -5.47
C ARG A 326 16.58 7.84 -5.74
N LYS A 327 17.50 7.41 -4.90
CA LYS A 327 18.24 6.14 -5.04
C LYS A 327 17.78 5.06 -4.06
N ASP A 328 16.99 5.42 -3.06
CA ASP A 328 16.69 4.56 -1.91
C ASP A 328 15.79 3.36 -2.24
N PHE A 329 15.01 3.43 -3.32
CA PHE A 329 14.05 2.39 -3.71
C PHE A 329 14.21 1.88 -5.14
N MET A 330 15.11 2.48 -5.92
CA MET A 330 15.22 2.24 -7.35
C MET A 330 15.65 0.82 -7.71
N LEU A 331 16.56 0.19 -6.95
CA LEU A 331 16.96 -1.19 -7.24
C LEU A 331 15.82 -2.19 -6.96
N GLU A 332 15.06 -1.98 -5.88
CA GLU A 332 13.85 -2.78 -5.57
C GLU A 332 12.82 -2.68 -6.71
N CYS A 333 12.58 -1.46 -7.20
CA CYS A 333 11.73 -1.19 -8.36
C CYS A 333 12.21 -1.98 -9.60
N LEU A 334 13.48 -1.80 -10.00
CA LEU A 334 14.07 -2.51 -11.14
C LEU A 334 14.03 -4.03 -10.97
N ALA A 335 14.40 -4.53 -9.79
CA ALA A 335 14.44 -5.95 -9.50
C ALA A 335 13.04 -6.59 -9.62
N SER A 336 11.99 -5.88 -9.21
CA SER A 336 10.61 -6.36 -9.31
C SER A 336 10.13 -6.56 -10.76
N VAL A 337 10.66 -5.75 -11.70
CA VAL A 337 10.39 -5.88 -13.15
C VAL A 337 11.28 -6.92 -13.79
N LEU A 338 12.58 -6.85 -13.52
CA LEU A 338 13.58 -7.77 -14.10
C LEU A 338 13.31 -9.22 -13.69
N ALA A 339 12.75 -9.46 -12.50
CA ALA A 339 12.32 -10.79 -12.07
C ALA A 339 11.23 -11.40 -12.98
N GLN A 340 10.53 -10.56 -13.76
CA GLN A 340 9.42 -10.96 -14.62
C GLN A 340 9.71 -10.76 -16.11
N TRP A 341 10.90 -10.27 -16.47
CA TRP A 341 11.30 -10.02 -17.86
C TRP A 341 11.42 -11.34 -18.66
N GLN A 342 10.79 -11.41 -19.84
CA GLN A 342 10.70 -12.63 -20.66
C GLN A 342 11.50 -12.55 -21.98
N GLY A 343 12.30 -11.49 -22.17
CA GLY A 343 13.00 -11.24 -23.42
C GLY A 343 12.62 -9.90 -24.06
N GLU A 344 13.47 -9.39 -24.94
CA GLU A 344 13.27 -8.10 -25.63
C GLU A 344 12.05 -8.08 -26.54
N ASP A 345 11.63 -9.25 -27.03
CA ASP A 345 10.43 -9.43 -27.85
C ASP A 345 9.13 -9.30 -27.03
N GLU A 346 9.21 -9.46 -25.71
CA GLU A 346 8.06 -9.43 -24.81
C GLU A 346 8.01 -8.12 -24.02
N MET A 347 9.16 -7.63 -23.60
CA MET A 347 9.26 -6.47 -22.73
C MET A 347 10.53 -5.67 -23.01
N GLU A 348 10.37 -4.38 -23.27
CA GLU A 348 11.47 -3.42 -23.17
C GLU A 348 11.33 -2.60 -21.88
N ILE A 349 12.47 -2.21 -21.30
CA ILE A 349 12.54 -1.43 -20.06
C ILE A 349 13.35 -0.17 -20.35
N LEU A 350 12.74 0.99 -20.12
CA LEU A 350 13.34 2.30 -20.30
C LEU A 350 13.49 2.97 -18.94
N VAL A 351 14.70 3.31 -18.55
CA VAL A 351 14.96 4.15 -17.38
C VAL A 351 15.20 5.57 -17.85
N MET A 352 14.37 6.50 -17.38
CA MET A 352 14.42 7.92 -17.75
C MET A 352 15.00 8.74 -16.60
N ASP A 353 16.33 8.87 -16.57
CA ASP A 353 17.04 9.67 -15.57
C ASP A 353 16.86 11.17 -15.84
N ASN A 354 16.25 11.86 -14.88
CA ASN A 354 15.89 13.26 -14.99
C ASN A 354 17.00 14.20 -14.51
N ALA A 355 18.20 14.04 -15.08
CA ALA A 355 19.41 14.79 -14.75
C ALA A 355 19.89 14.60 -13.29
N SER A 356 19.98 13.35 -12.84
CA SER A 356 20.63 13.01 -11.57
C SER A 356 22.11 13.40 -11.59
N ASP A 357 22.61 13.89 -10.46
CA ASP A 357 24.02 14.24 -10.26
C ASP A 357 24.56 13.58 -8.98
N PRO A 358 25.45 12.57 -9.09
CA PRO A 358 25.93 11.96 -10.35
C PRO A 358 24.82 11.14 -11.04
N PRO A 359 24.95 10.87 -12.36
CA PRO A 359 24.02 10.01 -13.09
C PRO A 359 23.89 8.62 -12.46
N LEU A 360 22.68 8.08 -12.44
CA LEU A 360 22.40 6.77 -11.81
C LEU A 360 22.71 5.57 -12.72
N PHE A 361 23.33 5.79 -13.88
CA PHE A 361 23.67 4.76 -14.87
C PHE A 361 24.37 3.55 -14.25
N GLU A 362 25.42 3.75 -13.45
CA GLU A 362 26.19 2.63 -12.89
C GLU A 362 25.32 1.71 -12.02
N LEU A 363 24.38 2.30 -11.28
CA LEU A 363 23.48 1.55 -10.42
C LEU A 363 22.44 0.77 -11.24
N VAL A 364 21.89 1.41 -12.28
CA VAL A 364 20.96 0.77 -13.23
C VAL A 364 21.67 -0.35 -14.00
N ASN A 365 22.89 -0.12 -14.47
CA ASN A 365 23.69 -1.07 -15.25
C ASN A 365 24.17 -2.25 -14.39
N ALA A 366 24.42 -2.04 -13.09
CA ALA A 366 24.82 -3.10 -12.17
C ALA A 366 23.78 -4.23 -12.09
N ILE A 367 22.49 -3.91 -12.24
CA ILE A 367 21.39 -4.88 -12.19
C ILE A 367 20.74 -5.13 -13.57
N GLY A 368 20.58 -4.11 -14.40
CA GLY A 368 19.82 -4.18 -15.65
C GLY A 368 20.67 -4.08 -16.92
N GLY A 369 22.00 -4.05 -16.81
CA GLY A 369 22.90 -3.91 -17.96
C GLY A 369 22.61 -4.93 -19.06
N GLY A 370 22.53 -4.48 -20.31
CA GLY A 370 22.19 -5.33 -21.46
C GLY A 370 20.69 -5.63 -21.63
N ILE A 371 19.84 -5.24 -20.68
CA ILE A 371 18.37 -5.38 -20.76
C ILE A 371 17.69 -4.01 -20.73
N VAL A 372 18.13 -3.14 -19.83
CA VAL A 372 17.55 -1.83 -19.56
C VAL A 372 18.18 -0.78 -20.48
N ARG A 373 17.33 -0.03 -21.18
CA ARG A 373 17.73 1.16 -21.93
C ARG A 373 17.73 2.37 -20.98
N TYR A 374 18.91 2.93 -20.75
CA TYR A 374 19.07 4.10 -19.89
C TYR A 374 19.14 5.37 -20.73
N TYR A 375 18.36 6.37 -20.34
CA TYR A 375 18.34 7.70 -20.94
C TYR A 375 18.61 8.75 -19.86
N LEU A 376 19.50 9.69 -20.15
CA LEU A 376 19.89 10.79 -19.28
C LEU A 376 19.45 12.11 -19.90
N ASN A 377 18.51 12.80 -19.26
CA ASN A 377 18.22 14.18 -19.61
C ASN A 377 19.40 15.08 -19.21
N SER A 378 19.73 16.05 -20.07
CA SER A 378 20.79 17.04 -19.81
C SER A 378 20.43 18.03 -18.70
N GLU A 379 19.14 18.19 -18.42
CA GLU A 379 18.60 19.03 -17.37
C GLU A 379 17.35 18.40 -16.75
N ASN A 380 16.97 18.84 -15.54
CA ASN A 380 15.74 18.41 -14.90
C ASN A 380 14.54 19.08 -15.60
N ILE A 381 13.83 18.31 -16.41
CA ILE A 381 12.65 18.80 -17.18
C ILE A 381 11.33 18.67 -16.41
N GLY A 382 11.39 18.26 -15.14
CA GLY A 382 10.23 17.95 -14.31
C GLY A 382 9.53 16.63 -14.66
N PRO A 383 8.64 16.16 -13.76
CA PRO A 383 8.06 14.82 -13.82
C PRO A 383 7.26 14.53 -15.07
N ARG A 384 6.32 15.42 -15.43
CA ARG A 384 5.37 15.16 -16.52
C ARG A 384 6.03 15.20 -17.89
N ARG A 385 7.02 16.08 -18.09
CA ARG A 385 7.83 16.07 -19.32
C ARG A 385 8.68 14.80 -19.41
N ASN A 386 9.25 14.34 -18.29
CA ASN A 386 10.02 13.10 -18.26
C ASN A 386 9.14 11.87 -18.57
N PHE A 387 7.92 11.83 -18.02
CA PHE A 387 6.93 10.79 -18.32
C PHE A 387 6.60 10.77 -19.81
N ASN A 388 6.19 11.91 -20.36
CA ASN A 388 5.81 12.04 -21.77
C ASN A 388 6.97 11.69 -22.71
N ARG A 389 8.21 12.03 -22.34
CA ARG A 389 9.40 11.64 -23.10
C ARG A 389 9.61 10.14 -23.11
N GLY A 390 9.48 9.47 -21.97
CA GLY A 390 9.53 8.01 -21.90
C GLY A 390 8.42 7.35 -22.72
N ILE A 391 7.19 7.87 -22.65
CA ILE A 391 6.04 7.37 -23.43
C ILE A 391 6.33 7.51 -24.93
N ALA A 392 6.82 8.67 -25.36
CA ALA A 392 7.16 8.92 -26.75
C ALA A 392 8.25 7.97 -27.28
N LEU A 393 9.28 7.68 -26.46
CA LEU A 393 10.39 6.79 -26.81
C LEU A 393 10.05 5.30 -26.75
N SER A 394 9.01 4.93 -26.00
CA SER A 394 8.57 3.54 -25.92
C SER A 394 8.02 3.04 -27.26
N ARG A 395 7.94 1.73 -27.44
CA ARG A 395 7.48 1.09 -28.69
C ARG A 395 6.52 -0.06 -28.45
N GLY A 396 6.34 -0.50 -27.21
CA GLY A 396 5.50 -1.64 -26.84
C GLY A 396 4.03 -1.38 -27.12
N GLU A 397 3.25 -2.44 -27.22
CA GLU A 397 1.79 -2.36 -27.41
C GLU A 397 1.10 -1.76 -26.19
N TRP A 398 1.58 -2.13 -25.00
CA TRP A 398 1.10 -1.67 -23.70
C TRP A 398 2.22 -0.97 -22.94
N ILE A 399 1.93 0.21 -22.41
CA ILE A 399 2.86 1.05 -21.68
C ILE A 399 2.54 0.96 -20.20
N HIS A 400 3.54 0.58 -19.41
CA HIS A 400 3.50 0.59 -17.95
C HIS A 400 4.42 1.71 -17.46
N LEU A 401 3.85 2.75 -16.88
CA LEU A 401 4.61 3.82 -16.24
C LEU A 401 4.76 3.50 -14.75
N MET A 402 6.00 3.30 -14.30
CA MET A 402 6.29 2.80 -12.96
C MET A 402 7.42 3.63 -12.33
N PRO A 403 7.09 4.69 -11.58
CA PRO A 403 8.05 5.48 -10.79
C PRO A 403 9.04 4.63 -9.98
N GLU A 404 10.25 5.20 -9.75
CA GLU A 404 11.40 4.49 -9.19
C GLU A 404 11.23 4.02 -7.73
N ASP A 405 10.20 4.52 -7.06
CA ASP A 405 9.80 4.16 -5.71
C ASP A 405 8.59 3.24 -5.68
N GLU A 406 8.11 2.72 -6.79
CA GLU A 406 7.01 1.75 -6.85
C GLU A 406 7.54 0.33 -7.15
N SER A 407 6.70 -0.69 -6.97
CA SER A 407 7.09 -2.07 -7.28
C SER A 407 5.90 -2.93 -7.70
N VAL A 408 6.17 -3.99 -8.46
CA VAL A 408 5.16 -4.98 -8.86
C VAL A 408 5.38 -6.32 -8.17
N LEU A 409 4.28 -7.02 -7.91
CA LEU A 409 4.28 -8.35 -7.29
C LEU A 409 4.47 -9.45 -8.34
N PRO A 410 4.90 -10.66 -7.92
CA PRO A 410 5.09 -11.78 -8.83
C PRO A 410 3.86 -12.09 -9.69
N GLY A 411 4.07 -12.13 -11.00
CA GLY A 411 3.06 -12.43 -12.02
C GLY A 411 2.14 -11.25 -12.36
N TYR A 412 2.56 -10.01 -12.11
CA TYR A 412 1.91 -8.80 -12.61
C TYR A 412 1.77 -8.86 -14.14
N TYR A 413 2.90 -9.00 -14.84
CA TYR A 413 2.92 -8.93 -16.31
C TYR A 413 2.27 -10.15 -16.96
N SER A 414 2.47 -11.35 -16.42
CA SER A 414 1.87 -12.56 -16.98
C SER A 414 0.35 -12.58 -16.87
N ARG A 415 -0.21 -12.12 -15.73
CA ARG A 415 -1.67 -12.02 -15.55
C ARG A 415 -2.28 -10.95 -16.44
N LEU A 416 -1.70 -9.75 -16.50
CA LEU A 416 -2.18 -8.71 -17.40
C LEU A 416 -2.10 -9.15 -18.86
N LYS A 417 -0.98 -9.75 -19.28
CA LYS A 417 -0.85 -10.30 -20.64
C LYS A 417 -1.94 -11.32 -20.94
N SER A 418 -2.23 -12.24 -20.02
CA SER A 418 -3.28 -13.25 -20.23
C SER A 418 -4.68 -12.67 -20.50
N GLY A 419 -4.96 -11.46 -20.03
CA GLY A 419 -6.22 -10.75 -20.29
C GLY A 419 -6.18 -9.80 -21.48
N LEU A 420 -5.01 -9.24 -21.78
CA LEU A 420 -4.83 -8.20 -22.79
C LEU A 420 -4.41 -8.76 -24.16
N GLU A 421 -3.78 -9.93 -24.20
CA GLU A 421 -3.37 -10.59 -25.43
C GLU A 421 -4.62 -10.99 -26.24
N GLY A 422 -4.74 -10.41 -27.44
CA GLY A 422 -5.92 -10.61 -28.30
C GLY A 422 -7.21 -9.92 -27.79
N CYS A 423 -7.12 -9.01 -26.82
CA CYS A 423 -8.29 -8.25 -26.37
C CYS A 423 -8.79 -7.30 -27.48
N SER A 424 -10.07 -6.90 -27.39
CA SER A 424 -10.69 -5.94 -28.31
C SER A 424 -9.87 -4.64 -28.43
N ASP A 425 -9.86 -4.04 -29.63
CA ASP A 425 -9.30 -2.70 -29.87
C ASP A 425 -10.07 -1.58 -29.15
N SER A 426 -11.25 -1.89 -28.61
CA SER A 426 -11.98 -0.99 -27.70
C SER A 426 -11.29 -0.84 -26.34
N VAL A 427 -10.42 -1.77 -25.93
CA VAL A 427 -9.71 -1.69 -24.65
C VAL A 427 -8.48 -0.79 -24.81
N GLY A 428 -8.46 0.32 -24.07
CA GLY A 428 -7.39 1.33 -24.11
C GLY A 428 -6.50 1.32 -22.87
N ALA A 429 -6.92 0.69 -21.78
CA ALA A 429 -6.13 0.57 -20.57
C ALA A 429 -6.57 -0.64 -19.73
N ALA A 430 -5.71 -1.05 -18.81
CA ALA A 430 -6.00 -2.05 -17.80
C ALA A 430 -5.48 -1.63 -16.43
N PHE A 431 -6.08 -2.16 -15.38
CA PHE A 431 -5.66 -1.90 -14.01
C PHE A 431 -5.75 -3.14 -13.12
N THR A 432 -4.93 -3.13 -12.07
CA THR A 432 -4.89 -4.16 -11.03
C THR A 432 -5.33 -3.61 -9.67
N GLY A 433 -5.53 -4.48 -8.68
CA GLY A 433 -5.47 -4.06 -7.28
C GLY A 433 -4.04 -3.66 -6.86
N TYR A 434 -3.93 -2.90 -5.78
CA TYR A 434 -2.63 -2.47 -5.23
C TYR A 434 -2.65 -2.31 -3.70
N GLU A 435 -1.45 -2.24 -3.13
CA GLU A 435 -1.22 -1.85 -1.73
C GLU A 435 -0.46 -0.52 -1.68
N ASN A 436 -0.88 0.39 -0.82
CA ASN A 436 -0.02 1.49 -0.39
C ASN A 436 0.84 0.99 0.77
N ILE A 437 2.14 1.23 0.66
CA ILE A 437 3.12 0.88 1.69
C ILE A 437 3.86 2.12 2.18
N ASP A 438 4.32 2.10 3.43
CA ASP A 438 5.23 3.12 3.94
C ASP A 438 6.68 2.87 3.50
N GLU A 439 7.60 3.73 3.91
CA GLU A 439 9.05 3.60 3.64
C GLU A 439 9.66 2.35 4.30
N LYS A 440 8.97 1.76 5.30
CA LYS A 440 9.33 0.49 5.95
C LYS A 440 8.64 -0.72 5.30
N ARG A 441 7.94 -0.53 4.19
CA ARG A 441 7.21 -1.55 3.41
C ARG A 441 6.01 -2.14 4.14
N GLN A 442 5.53 -1.47 5.18
CA GLN A 442 4.30 -1.87 5.88
C GLN A 442 3.09 -1.41 5.08
N VAL A 443 2.13 -2.32 4.88
CA VAL A 443 0.88 -2.02 4.19
C VAL A 443 0.04 -1.05 5.01
N ILE A 444 -0.16 0.16 4.49
CA ILE A 444 -1.00 1.21 5.05
C ILE A 444 -2.45 1.03 4.58
N PHE A 445 -2.62 0.76 3.29
CA PHE A 445 -3.92 0.68 2.64
C PHE A 445 -3.91 -0.36 1.52
N THR A 446 -5.05 -0.99 1.28
CA THR A 446 -5.21 -2.01 0.26
C THR A 446 -6.43 -1.68 -0.61
N GLN A 447 -6.21 -1.59 -1.92
CA GLN A 447 -7.23 -1.33 -2.92
C GLN A 447 -7.48 -2.60 -3.75
N LYS A 448 -8.61 -3.29 -3.51
CA LYS A 448 -9.02 -4.50 -4.26
C LYS A 448 -10.10 -4.24 -5.32
N HIS A 449 -10.49 -2.99 -5.55
CA HIS A 449 -11.57 -2.61 -6.47
C HIS A 449 -12.84 -3.47 -6.35
N GLY A 450 -13.26 -3.77 -5.11
CA GLY A 450 -14.32 -4.73 -4.81
C GLY A 450 -15.58 -4.60 -5.68
N GLY A 451 -16.17 -5.75 -6.04
CA GLY A 451 -17.33 -5.84 -6.94
C GLY A 451 -17.00 -5.85 -8.44
N MET A 452 -15.71 -5.83 -8.81
CA MET A 452 -15.27 -5.92 -10.20
C MET A 452 -14.74 -7.32 -10.50
N GLU A 453 -15.25 -7.92 -11.58
CA GLU A 453 -14.76 -9.19 -12.11
C GLU A 453 -13.61 -8.98 -13.10
N ARG A 454 -12.83 -10.02 -13.34
CA ARG A 454 -11.76 -10.00 -14.35
C ARG A 454 -12.39 -9.79 -15.74
N GLY A 455 -11.92 -8.79 -16.48
CA GLY A 455 -12.41 -8.47 -17.83
C GLY A 455 -12.79 -7.01 -18.03
N ILE A 456 -13.52 -6.72 -19.11
CA ILE A 456 -13.95 -5.36 -19.45
C ILE A 456 -14.97 -4.84 -18.43
N ASN A 457 -14.67 -3.69 -17.82
CA ASN A 457 -15.56 -3.03 -16.87
C ASN A 457 -16.38 -1.92 -17.54
N LYS A 458 -17.66 -2.19 -17.79
CA LYS A 458 -18.58 -1.26 -18.48
C LYS A 458 -19.01 -0.06 -17.64
N THR A 459 -18.80 -0.09 -16.32
CA THR A 459 -19.18 1.00 -15.41
C THR A 459 -17.97 1.79 -14.91
N TRP A 460 -16.80 1.58 -15.53
CA TRP A 460 -15.56 2.18 -15.09
C TRP A 460 -15.59 3.70 -15.20
N LEU A 461 -16.11 4.23 -16.32
CA LEU A 461 -16.22 5.67 -16.56
C LEU A 461 -16.99 6.39 -15.44
N GLN A 462 -18.10 5.82 -14.98
CA GLN A 462 -18.90 6.39 -13.90
C GLN A 462 -18.15 6.42 -12.56
N ARG A 463 -17.12 5.56 -12.38
CA ARG A 463 -16.27 5.53 -11.20
C ARG A 463 -15.06 6.46 -11.33
N ILE A 464 -14.21 6.24 -12.33
CA ILE A 464 -13.00 7.04 -12.56
C ILE A 464 -13.35 8.50 -12.88
N GLY A 465 -14.50 8.73 -13.52
CA GLY A 465 -15.03 10.06 -13.82
C GLY A 465 -15.24 10.93 -12.58
N VAL A 466 -15.51 10.31 -11.42
CA VAL A 466 -15.83 11.00 -10.16
C VAL A 466 -14.62 11.19 -9.25
N TYR A 467 -13.66 10.26 -9.25
CA TYR A 467 -12.40 10.36 -8.49
C TYR A 467 -11.36 9.37 -9.00
N ASN A 468 -10.09 9.57 -8.63
CA ASN A 468 -9.03 8.62 -8.93
C ASN A 468 -8.91 7.52 -7.86
N PRO A 469 -9.24 6.25 -8.16
CA PRO A 469 -8.96 5.13 -7.28
C PRO A 469 -7.64 4.42 -7.60
N LEU A 470 -6.88 4.86 -8.61
CA LEU A 470 -5.72 4.16 -9.17
C LEU A 470 -4.38 4.85 -8.83
N ASN A 471 -3.33 4.04 -8.81
CA ASN A 471 -1.93 4.48 -8.83
C ASN A 471 -1.26 4.07 -10.14
N PRO A 472 -0.20 4.79 -10.59
CA PRO A 472 0.53 4.49 -11.83
C PRO A 472 1.02 3.03 -11.93
N CYS A 473 1.72 2.49 -10.92
CA CYS A 473 2.18 1.08 -10.94
C CYS A 473 1.07 0.03 -11.12
N ALA A 474 -0.18 0.39 -10.82
CA ALA A 474 -1.31 -0.51 -10.94
C ALA A 474 -2.01 -0.42 -12.29
N THR A 475 -1.46 0.34 -13.25
CA THR A 475 -2.12 0.69 -14.51
C THR A 475 -1.20 0.46 -15.70
N VAL A 476 -1.74 -0.13 -16.77
CA VAL A 476 -1.09 -0.18 -18.09
C VAL A 476 -2.00 0.45 -19.14
N ILE A 477 -1.44 1.26 -20.03
CA ILE A 477 -2.18 1.99 -21.06
C ILE A 477 -1.73 1.50 -22.43
N ARG A 478 -2.69 1.20 -23.30
CA ARG A 478 -2.37 0.83 -24.68
C ARG A 478 -1.75 2.00 -25.40
N ARG A 479 -0.65 1.78 -26.10
CA ARG A 479 0.06 2.86 -26.80
C ARG A 479 -0.85 3.62 -27.76
N SER A 480 -1.73 2.93 -28.48
CA SER A 480 -2.66 3.57 -29.41
C SER A 480 -3.62 4.56 -28.74
N ALA A 481 -3.96 4.35 -27.46
CA ALA A 481 -4.75 5.32 -26.69
C ALA A 481 -3.97 6.61 -26.44
N HIS A 482 -2.65 6.52 -26.17
CA HIS A 482 -1.78 7.69 -26.08
C HIS A 482 -1.58 8.38 -27.44
N GLU A 483 -1.44 7.62 -28.53
CA GLU A 483 -1.32 8.19 -29.89
C GLU A 483 -2.60 8.94 -30.29
N HIS A 484 -3.78 8.43 -29.90
CA HIS A 484 -5.07 9.04 -30.22
C HIS A 484 -5.47 10.19 -29.28
N LEU A 485 -5.16 10.10 -27.98
CA LEU A 485 -5.65 11.05 -26.97
C LEU A 485 -4.55 11.94 -26.37
N GLY A 486 -3.30 11.78 -26.80
CA GLY A 486 -2.15 12.47 -26.21
C GLY A 486 -1.70 11.89 -24.86
N ALA A 487 -0.61 12.44 -24.35
CA ALA A 487 0.02 12.05 -23.09
C ALA A 487 -0.41 12.94 -21.92
N TYR A 488 0.34 12.93 -20.82
CA TYR A 488 0.01 13.73 -19.64
C TYR A 488 -0.03 15.22 -19.94
N ASP A 489 -1.04 15.90 -19.37
CA ASP A 489 -1.07 17.36 -19.34
C ASP A 489 0.16 17.91 -18.59
N LEU A 490 0.71 18.99 -19.12
CA LEU A 490 1.89 19.66 -18.57
C LEU A 490 1.52 20.76 -17.57
N ILE A 491 0.24 21.19 -17.54
CA ILE A 491 -0.24 22.28 -16.68
C ILE A 491 -0.79 21.71 -15.35
N ASN A 492 -1.57 20.63 -15.39
CA ASN A 492 -2.12 19.99 -14.22
C ASN A 492 -1.04 19.17 -13.48
N LEU A 493 -0.38 19.78 -12.50
CA LEU A 493 0.73 19.13 -11.78
C LEU A 493 0.30 18.14 -10.70
N TYR A 494 -0.97 18.20 -10.26
CA TYR A 494 -1.43 17.48 -9.07
C TYR A 494 -2.43 16.35 -9.34
N THR A 495 -3.32 16.49 -10.33
CA THR A 495 -4.22 15.39 -10.77
C THR A 495 -4.01 14.87 -12.19
N PRO A 496 -2.80 14.88 -12.77
CA PRO A 496 -2.59 14.53 -14.17
C PRO A 496 -2.87 13.05 -14.46
N ASP A 497 -2.61 12.15 -13.52
CA ASP A 497 -2.98 10.72 -13.63
C ASP A 497 -4.50 10.56 -13.70
N TRP A 498 -5.22 11.28 -12.85
CA TRP A 498 -6.68 11.25 -12.85
C TRP A 498 -7.27 11.78 -14.15
N GLU A 499 -6.74 12.89 -14.66
CA GLU A 499 -7.15 13.49 -15.94
C GLU A 499 -6.94 12.49 -17.08
N LEU A 500 -5.71 11.98 -17.25
CA LEU A 500 -5.39 11.04 -18.32
C LEU A 500 -6.28 9.79 -18.26
N TYR A 501 -6.49 9.22 -17.06
CA TYR A 501 -7.30 8.02 -16.90
C TYR A 501 -8.78 8.28 -17.22
N LYS A 502 -9.31 9.46 -16.83
CA LYS A 502 -10.66 9.89 -17.21
C LYS A 502 -10.80 10.12 -18.70
N ARG A 503 -9.78 10.71 -19.33
CA ARG A 503 -9.76 10.90 -20.79
C ARG A 503 -9.82 9.57 -21.49
N ILE A 504 -8.94 8.62 -21.15
CA ILE A 504 -8.95 7.29 -21.77
C ILE A 504 -10.29 6.59 -21.53
N ALA A 505 -10.82 6.60 -20.30
CA ALA A 505 -12.12 5.98 -19.99
C ALA A 505 -13.32 6.60 -20.71
N SER A 506 -13.18 7.81 -21.27
CA SER A 506 -14.23 8.47 -22.06
C SER A 506 -14.32 7.93 -23.49
N PHE A 507 -13.25 7.32 -24.01
CA PHE A 507 -13.16 6.83 -25.39
C PHE A 507 -12.88 5.33 -25.50
N TYR A 508 -12.39 4.70 -24.43
CA TYR A 508 -11.97 3.32 -24.42
C TYR A 508 -12.51 2.56 -23.21
N ASP A 509 -12.75 1.27 -23.43
CA ASP A 509 -12.99 0.28 -22.38
C ASP A 509 -11.73 0.09 -21.52
N TRP A 510 -11.95 -0.27 -20.26
CA TRP A 510 -10.88 -0.63 -19.32
C TRP A 510 -11.00 -2.10 -18.92
N TRP A 511 -9.87 -2.80 -18.95
CA TRP A 511 -9.76 -4.16 -18.43
C TRP A 511 -9.41 -4.16 -16.94
N CYS A 512 -10.10 -4.99 -16.15
CA CYS A 512 -9.84 -5.17 -14.74
C CYS A 512 -9.14 -6.51 -14.47
N GLU A 513 -8.06 -6.48 -13.69
CA GLU A 513 -7.47 -7.62 -13.02
C GLU A 513 -7.65 -7.43 -11.50
N PRO A 514 -8.60 -8.12 -10.85
CA PRO A 514 -8.96 -7.82 -9.45
C PRO A 514 -7.88 -8.19 -8.42
N GLU A 515 -6.87 -8.97 -8.81
CA GLU A 515 -5.75 -9.32 -7.92
C GLU A 515 -4.91 -8.10 -7.54
N ILE A 516 -4.38 -8.12 -6.31
CA ILE A 516 -3.39 -7.13 -5.86
C ILE A 516 -2.07 -7.51 -6.50
N LEU A 517 -1.57 -6.68 -7.41
CA LEU A 517 -0.35 -6.97 -8.15
C LEU A 517 0.69 -5.84 -8.10
N ALA A 518 0.39 -4.71 -7.45
CA ALA A 518 1.30 -3.58 -7.39
C ALA A 518 1.40 -2.98 -5.98
N ARG A 519 2.51 -2.28 -5.71
CA ARG A 519 2.76 -1.57 -4.46
C ARG A 519 3.23 -0.15 -4.73
N TYR A 520 2.47 0.80 -4.18
CA TYR A 520 2.74 2.23 -4.23
C TYR A 520 3.35 2.71 -2.91
N ARG A 521 4.45 3.47 -2.94
CA ARG A 521 5.06 4.00 -1.72
C ARG A 521 4.46 5.33 -1.33
N GLN A 522 4.08 5.45 -0.07
CA GLN A 522 3.71 6.72 0.53
C GLN A 522 4.89 7.26 1.34
N HIS A 523 5.40 8.41 0.91
CA HIS A 523 6.45 9.14 1.61
C HIS A 523 5.89 10.03 2.71
N SER A 524 6.60 10.09 3.83
CA SER A 524 6.27 10.94 4.99
C SER A 524 6.40 12.44 4.66
N ASN A 525 7.36 12.80 3.80
CA ASN A 525 7.58 14.15 3.27
C ASN A 525 7.34 14.14 1.76
N ASN A 526 6.14 14.46 1.31
CA ASN A 526 5.83 14.52 -0.12
C ASN A 526 5.74 15.98 -0.60
N MET A 527 6.08 16.22 -1.87
CA MET A 527 5.91 17.52 -2.56
C MET A 527 4.46 18.02 -2.46
N SER A 528 3.50 17.10 -2.31
CA SER A 528 2.12 17.49 -2.05
C SER A 528 1.96 18.23 -0.73
N SER A 529 2.77 18.00 0.31
CA SER A 529 2.66 18.71 1.59
C SER A 529 2.72 20.24 1.43
N GLU A 530 3.61 20.76 0.58
CA GLU A 530 3.66 22.20 0.27
C GLU A 530 2.41 22.67 -0.49
N VAL A 531 1.95 21.89 -1.48
CA VAL A 531 0.69 22.16 -2.21
C VAL A 531 -0.50 22.18 -1.24
N PHE A 532 -0.56 21.22 -0.31
CA PHE A 532 -1.59 21.09 0.71
C PHE A 532 -1.58 22.25 1.69
N LEU A 533 -0.40 22.64 2.16
CA LEU A 533 -0.20 23.82 3.01
C LEU A 533 -0.58 25.10 2.29
N ALA A 534 -0.29 25.21 0.99
CA ALA A 534 -0.65 26.37 0.17
C ALA A 534 -2.14 26.39 -0.26
N GLY A 535 -2.89 25.31 -0.04
CA GLY A 535 -4.27 25.17 -0.49
C GLY A 535 -4.45 25.13 -2.01
N ALA A 536 -3.37 24.86 -2.75
CA ALA A 536 -3.34 24.94 -4.21
C ALA A 536 -3.98 23.70 -4.90
N GLN A 537 -4.12 22.58 -4.20
CA GLN A 537 -4.74 21.36 -4.70
C GLN A 537 -6.20 21.55 -5.16
N GLY A 538 -6.94 22.48 -4.55
CA GLY A 538 -8.32 22.78 -4.96
C GLY A 538 -8.42 23.23 -6.42
N GLU A 539 -7.46 24.04 -6.87
CA GLU A 539 -7.38 24.53 -8.25
C GLU A 539 -7.16 23.37 -9.22
N TYR A 540 -6.26 22.45 -8.91
CA TYR A 540 -6.00 21.29 -9.75
C TYR A 540 -7.19 20.31 -9.81
N TYR A 541 -7.97 20.16 -8.73
CA TYR A 541 -9.22 19.40 -8.78
C TYR A 541 -10.23 20.06 -9.71
N ARG A 542 -10.39 21.39 -9.59
CA ARG A 542 -11.27 22.16 -10.46
C ARG A 542 -10.86 22.03 -11.93
N MET A 543 -9.58 22.23 -12.23
CA MET A 543 -9.01 22.05 -13.58
C MET A 543 -9.30 20.65 -14.13
N GLY A 544 -9.02 19.59 -13.35
CA GLY A 544 -9.30 18.22 -13.81
C GLY A 544 -10.78 17.96 -14.11
N ILE A 545 -11.69 18.61 -13.37
CA ILE A 545 -13.13 18.56 -13.64
C ILE A 545 -13.47 19.29 -14.94
N GLU A 546 -13.04 20.55 -15.08
CA GLU A 546 -13.31 21.41 -16.23
C GLU A 546 -12.73 20.84 -17.54
N ILE A 547 -11.51 20.31 -17.49
CA ILE A 547 -10.87 19.61 -18.61
C ILE A 547 -11.75 18.44 -19.04
N SER A 548 -12.10 17.58 -18.09
CA SER A 548 -12.85 16.36 -18.40
C SER A 548 -14.27 16.62 -18.89
N GLU A 549 -14.92 17.69 -18.44
CA GLU A 549 -16.27 18.05 -18.85
C GLU A 549 -16.36 18.30 -20.37
N SER A 550 -15.29 18.80 -21.00
CA SER A 550 -15.24 19.08 -22.44
C SER A 550 -15.34 17.81 -23.31
N TYR A 551 -14.78 16.69 -22.85
CA TYR A 551 -14.70 15.44 -23.63
C TYR A 551 -15.55 14.30 -23.10
N LEU A 552 -16.15 14.42 -21.90
CA LEU A 552 -17.01 13.38 -21.35
C LEU A 552 -18.19 13.08 -22.30
N PRO A 553 -18.59 11.80 -22.48
CA PRO A 553 -19.73 11.42 -23.31
C PRO A 553 -21.00 12.16 -22.89
N THR A 554 -21.75 12.69 -23.86
CA THR A 554 -22.91 13.56 -23.61
C THR A 554 -23.94 12.95 -22.67
N GLU A 555 -24.16 11.63 -22.75
CA GLU A 555 -25.12 10.90 -21.92
C GLU A 555 -24.73 10.80 -20.43
N HIS A 556 -23.45 10.90 -20.11
CA HIS A 556 -22.93 10.73 -18.73
C HIS A 556 -22.33 12.01 -18.16
N ARG A 557 -22.03 13.02 -19.01
CA ARG A 557 -21.32 14.25 -18.66
C ARG A 557 -21.92 14.96 -17.45
N ALA A 558 -23.22 15.30 -17.50
CA ALA A 558 -23.85 16.07 -16.44
C ALA A 558 -23.81 15.35 -15.08
N GLU A 559 -24.07 14.05 -15.07
CA GLU A 559 -24.07 13.24 -13.85
C GLU A 559 -22.66 13.10 -13.27
N ILE A 560 -21.68 12.72 -14.10
CA ILE A 560 -20.28 12.54 -13.68
C ILE A 560 -19.71 13.87 -13.17
N THR A 561 -19.90 14.97 -13.92
CA THR A 561 -19.42 16.29 -13.52
C THR A 561 -20.03 16.72 -12.19
N ALA A 562 -21.35 16.59 -12.00
CA ALA A 562 -22.01 16.97 -10.74
C ALA A 562 -21.50 16.14 -9.56
N LYS A 563 -21.36 14.81 -9.71
CA LYS A 563 -20.81 13.93 -8.67
C LYS A 563 -19.36 14.27 -8.35
N SER A 564 -18.54 14.55 -9.38
CA SER A 564 -17.15 14.94 -9.21
C SER A 564 -17.03 16.28 -8.46
N ARG A 565 -17.81 17.30 -8.86
CA ARG A 565 -17.87 18.60 -8.19
C ARG A 565 -18.23 18.45 -6.71
N ARG A 566 -19.32 17.73 -6.41
CA ARG A 566 -19.75 17.50 -5.02
C ARG A 566 -18.68 16.78 -4.19
N ARG A 567 -18.04 15.76 -4.76
CA ARG A 567 -16.99 15.00 -4.06
C ARG A 567 -15.79 15.88 -3.74
N TYR A 568 -15.26 16.58 -4.73
CA TYR A 568 -14.05 17.40 -4.54
C TYR A 568 -14.32 18.69 -3.77
N PHE A 569 -15.55 19.22 -3.79
CA PHE A 569 -16.01 20.22 -2.83
C PHE A 569 -15.84 19.73 -1.40
N ASN A 570 -16.44 18.57 -1.07
CA ASN A 570 -16.34 17.98 0.26
C ASN A 570 -14.89 17.64 0.65
N TYR A 571 -14.08 17.20 -0.32
CA TYR A 571 -12.68 16.89 -0.10
C TYR A 571 -11.86 18.15 0.20
N CYS A 572 -12.04 19.23 -0.56
CA CYS A 572 -11.42 20.51 -0.25
C CYS A 572 -11.78 20.99 1.17
N LEU A 573 -13.04 20.82 1.57
CA LEU A 573 -13.50 21.16 2.92
C LEU A 573 -12.86 20.30 4.02
N SER A 574 -12.70 18.99 3.82
CA SER A 574 -12.04 18.13 4.80
C SER A 574 -10.55 18.46 4.95
N GLU A 575 -9.91 18.85 3.86
CA GLU A 575 -8.48 19.19 3.81
C GLU A 575 -8.15 20.61 4.32
N LEU A 576 -9.17 21.45 4.61
CA LEU A 576 -8.96 22.76 5.25
C LEU A 576 -8.20 22.67 6.57
N ALA A 577 -8.29 21.53 7.26
CA ALA A 577 -7.61 21.31 8.52
C ALA A 577 -6.07 21.40 8.39
N ILE A 578 -5.48 21.01 7.26
CA ILE A 578 -4.02 20.99 7.07
C ILE A 578 -3.41 22.40 7.15
N PRO A 579 -3.79 23.36 6.28
CA PRO A 579 -3.24 24.71 6.36
C PRO A 579 -3.63 25.42 7.67
N LEU A 580 -4.82 25.16 8.22
CA LEU A 580 -5.25 25.76 9.48
C LEU A 580 -4.41 25.31 10.68
N GLN A 581 -4.11 24.02 10.77
CA GLN A 581 -3.24 23.47 11.83
C GLN A 581 -1.80 24.02 11.71
N ALA A 582 -1.35 24.30 10.48
CA ALA A 582 -0.07 24.95 10.22
C ALA A 582 -0.09 26.48 10.42
N GLY A 583 -1.23 27.07 10.82
CA GLY A 583 -1.38 28.52 10.94
C GLY A 583 -1.39 29.28 9.61
N ASN A 584 -1.45 28.58 8.48
CA ASN A 584 -1.48 29.16 7.14
C ASN A 584 -2.91 29.53 6.72
N LEU A 585 -3.42 30.65 7.25
CA LEU A 585 -4.75 31.14 6.89
C LEU A 585 -4.90 31.42 5.38
N THR A 586 -3.84 31.89 4.72
CA THR A 586 -3.85 32.16 3.27
C THR A 586 -4.12 30.90 2.46
N GLY A 587 -3.47 29.79 2.80
CA GLY A 587 -3.72 28.50 2.17
C GLY A 587 -5.14 27.98 2.42
N ALA A 588 -5.64 28.13 3.66
CA ALA A 588 -7.02 27.78 3.99
C ALA A 588 -8.05 28.62 3.20
N PHE A 589 -7.79 29.92 3.01
CA PHE A 589 -8.63 30.78 2.17
C PHE A 589 -8.63 30.36 0.71
N ARG A 590 -7.44 30.12 0.14
CA ARG A 590 -7.32 29.69 -1.25
C ARG A 590 -8.12 28.41 -1.49
N MET A 591 -7.97 27.43 -0.59
CA MET A 591 -8.74 26.19 -0.64
C MET A 591 -10.25 26.44 -0.62
N LEU A 592 -10.72 27.28 0.30
CA LEU A 592 -12.14 27.58 0.43
C LEU A 592 -12.69 28.27 -0.83
N GLN A 593 -11.91 29.18 -1.42
CA GLN A 593 -12.27 29.84 -2.69
C GLN A 593 -12.37 28.82 -3.82
N GLU A 594 -11.41 27.91 -3.95
CA GLU A 594 -11.47 26.87 -4.97
C GLU A 594 -12.62 25.89 -4.72
N ALA A 595 -12.91 25.52 -3.47
CA ALA A 595 -14.09 24.72 -3.15
C ALA A 595 -15.38 25.40 -3.68
N LEU A 596 -15.58 26.69 -3.41
CA LEU A 596 -16.75 27.43 -3.88
C LEU A 596 -16.81 27.57 -5.41
N LYS A 597 -15.67 27.58 -6.11
CA LYS A 597 -15.62 27.52 -7.58
C LYS A 597 -15.97 26.12 -8.11
N ILE A 598 -15.67 25.07 -7.35
CA ILE A 598 -16.01 23.69 -7.70
C ILE A 598 -17.52 23.46 -7.56
N ASP A 599 -18.12 23.84 -6.44
CA ASP A 599 -19.57 23.69 -6.17
C ASP A 599 -20.08 24.82 -5.28
N SER A 600 -21.05 25.58 -5.77
CA SER A 600 -21.72 26.68 -5.07
C SER A 600 -23.24 26.48 -4.97
N SER A 601 -23.71 25.24 -5.12
CA SER A 601 -25.13 24.93 -4.97
C SER A 601 -25.63 25.24 -3.55
N PRO A 602 -26.94 25.47 -3.36
CA PRO A 602 -27.52 25.67 -2.02
C PRO A 602 -27.11 24.57 -1.02
N GLU A 603 -27.12 23.31 -1.45
CA GLU A 603 -26.71 22.17 -0.63
C GLU A 603 -25.21 22.20 -0.28
N ALA A 604 -24.36 22.68 -1.19
CA ALA A 604 -22.93 22.83 -0.91
C ALA A 604 -22.69 23.93 0.13
N LEU A 605 -23.41 25.05 0.01
CA LEU A 605 -23.34 26.16 0.96
C LEU A 605 -23.83 25.76 2.35
N GLU A 606 -24.88 24.95 2.46
CA GLU A 606 -25.35 24.41 3.75
C GLU A 606 -24.27 23.57 4.46
N ILE A 607 -23.55 22.71 3.70
CA ILE A 607 -22.43 21.93 4.22
C ILE A 607 -21.32 22.86 4.71
N LEU A 608 -20.95 23.87 3.92
CA LEU A 608 -19.92 24.84 4.30
C LEU A 608 -20.31 25.62 5.56
N PHE A 609 -21.54 26.15 5.66
CA PHE A 609 -21.98 26.89 6.83
C PHE A 609 -21.99 26.02 8.08
N SER A 610 -22.40 24.76 7.95
CA SER A 610 -22.34 23.78 9.04
C SER A 610 -20.90 23.55 9.51
N LEU A 611 -19.94 23.46 8.58
CA LEU A 611 -18.52 23.32 8.91
C LEU A 611 -17.96 24.59 9.59
N LEU A 612 -18.28 25.78 9.06
CA LEU A 612 -17.83 27.06 9.61
C LEU A 612 -18.39 27.35 11.01
N ALA A 613 -19.51 26.72 11.39
CA ALA A 613 -20.08 26.80 12.73
C ALA A 613 -19.26 26.01 13.78
N THR A 614 -18.39 25.10 13.36
CA THR A 614 -17.57 24.29 14.30
C THR A 614 -16.47 25.12 14.97
N GLU A 615 -16.06 24.70 16.17
CA GLU A 615 -14.97 25.35 16.91
C GLU A 615 -13.63 25.31 16.16
N LYS A 616 -13.36 24.21 15.45
CA LYS A 616 -12.14 24.03 14.65
C LYS A 616 -11.97 25.11 13.57
N MET A 617 -13.07 25.72 13.13
CA MET A 617 -13.09 26.74 12.07
C MET A 617 -13.08 28.18 12.59
N VAL A 618 -12.98 28.40 13.91
CA VAL A 618 -12.91 29.76 14.50
C VAL A 618 -11.85 30.65 13.83
N PRO A 619 -10.59 30.19 13.59
CA PRO A 619 -9.57 31.05 12.97
C PRO A 619 -9.99 31.52 11.56
N LEU A 620 -10.53 30.60 10.75
CA LEU A 620 -10.99 30.89 9.39
C LEU A 620 -12.21 31.81 9.41
N ARG A 621 -13.19 31.55 10.28
CA ARG A 621 -14.41 32.36 10.43
C ARG A 621 -14.09 33.80 10.85
N ASN A 622 -13.20 33.97 11.82
CA ASN A 622 -12.78 35.30 12.27
C ASN A 622 -12.06 36.06 11.15
N ALA A 623 -11.21 35.36 10.38
CA ALA A 623 -10.52 35.96 9.26
C ALA A 623 -11.49 36.35 8.12
N ILE A 624 -12.52 35.53 7.83
CA ILE A 624 -13.59 35.86 6.88
C ILE A 624 -14.33 37.11 7.34
N ALA A 625 -14.77 37.14 8.61
CA ALA A 625 -15.47 38.29 9.18
C ALA A 625 -14.63 39.56 9.11
N TYR A 626 -13.34 39.48 9.45
CA TYR A 626 -12.43 40.61 9.36
C TYR A 626 -12.33 41.16 7.93
N LYS A 627 -12.14 40.29 6.92
CA LYS A 627 -12.10 40.70 5.50
C LYS A 627 -13.41 41.35 5.04
N LEU A 628 -14.56 40.84 5.46
CA LEU A 628 -15.87 41.43 5.12
C LEU A 628 -16.09 42.80 5.74
N ILE A 629 -15.50 43.04 6.92
CA ILE A 629 -15.55 44.32 7.63
C ILE A 629 -14.53 45.31 7.07
N SER A 630 -13.38 44.84 6.56
CA SER A 630 -12.31 45.68 6.04
C SER A 630 -12.39 45.96 4.54
N ASP A 631 -13.40 45.43 3.84
CA ASP A 631 -13.64 45.72 2.43
C ASP A 631 -14.24 47.13 2.25
N PRO A 632 -13.53 48.09 1.61
CA PRO A 632 -14.00 49.46 1.41
C PRO A 632 -15.29 49.58 0.57
N SER A 633 -15.67 48.50 -0.13
CA SER A 633 -16.88 48.48 -0.95
C SER A 633 -18.16 48.24 -0.14
N ASN A 634 -18.04 47.88 1.15
CA ASN A 634 -19.17 47.63 2.06
C ASN A 634 -19.64 48.89 2.82
N ASP A 635 -19.01 50.05 2.59
CA ASP A 635 -19.38 51.33 3.21
C ASP A 635 -20.57 51.98 2.49
N ASN A 636 -21.74 51.33 2.59
CA ASN A 636 -23.02 51.87 2.17
C ASN A 636 -23.51 52.95 3.15
N ASN A 637 -22.78 54.06 3.27
CA ASN A 637 -23.32 55.30 3.84
C ASN A 637 -22.56 56.57 3.40
N LYS A 638 -23.14 57.24 2.39
CA LYS A 638 -23.21 58.72 2.14
C LYS A 638 -22.63 59.21 0.80
N ASN A 639 -23.57 59.45 -0.13
CA ASN A 639 -23.78 60.67 -0.92
C ASN A 639 -22.64 61.33 -1.73
N THR A 640 -22.98 61.48 -3.03
CA THR A 640 -22.65 62.53 -4.02
C THR A 640 -21.47 62.37 -4.99
N ASN A 641 -21.87 62.11 -6.24
CA ASN A 641 -21.38 62.59 -7.54
C ASN A 641 -19.96 62.26 -8.06
N SER A 642 -20.02 61.67 -9.26
CA SER A 642 -19.09 61.66 -10.41
C SER A 642 -18.04 60.54 -10.51
N GLU A 643 -18.33 59.65 -11.47
CA GLU A 643 -17.40 58.98 -12.39
C GLU A 643 -16.26 58.13 -11.80
N ASN A 644 -16.56 56.86 -11.54
CA ASN A 644 -15.97 55.74 -12.29
C ASN A 644 -16.68 54.43 -11.90
N ILE A 645 -17.25 53.78 -12.91
CA ILE A 645 -17.87 52.47 -12.83
C ILE A 645 -16.75 51.46 -13.08
N ASP A 646 -16.32 50.74 -12.05
CA ASP A 646 -15.66 49.44 -12.22
C ASP A 646 -16.44 48.41 -11.41
N ASN A 647 -17.41 47.82 -12.09
CA ASN A 647 -18.16 46.66 -11.63
C ASN A 647 -17.22 45.45 -11.60
N PHE A 648 -17.37 44.67 -10.52
CA PHE A 648 -17.12 43.24 -10.46
C PHE A 648 -17.47 42.55 -11.79
N TYR A 649 -16.46 42.15 -12.56
CA TYR A 649 -16.63 41.21 -13.66
C TYR A 649 -16.15 39.83 -13.23
N PHE A 650 -17.10 38.90 -13.17
CA PHE A 650 -16.89 37.57 -13.71
C PHE A 650 -16.44 37.73 -15.17
N ALA A 651 -15.18 37.41 -15.47
CA ALA A 651 -14.72 37.06 -16.81
C ALA A 651 -13.37 36.33 -16.71
N TYR A 652 -13.27 35.21 -17.42
CA TYR A 652 -12.03 34.54 -17.85
C TYR A 652 -10.94 35.54 -18.30
N PRO A 653 -9.64 35.24 -18.11
CA PRO A 653 -8.93 34.16 -18.82
C PRO A 653 -8.36 33.07 -17.92
#